data_AF-A0A7C2YP86-F1
#
_entry.id   AF-A0A7C2YP86-F1
#
_cell.length_a   1.000
_cell.length_b   1.000
_cell.length_c   1.000
_cell.angle_alpha   90.00
_cell.angle_beta   90.00
_cell.angle_gamma   90.00
#
_symmetry.space_group_name_H-M   'P 1'
#
loop_
_entity.id
_entity.type
_entity.pdbx_description
1 polymer ?
#
loop_
_entity_poly.entity_id
_entity_poly.type
_entity_poly.pdbx_seq_one_letter_code
_entity_poly.pdbx_strand_id
1 'polypeptide(L)'
;MIVFLTTADTDLQALARALDRLPPDFPPVMARHVRQLASSAALDSFMDAVAPRASLVLLRLLGGKRAFEAGVERLSALCRERHIPLVACPGEATRDPSLEAASTVPAAVVARAYEYLVHGGTENLRQLLLFLSDRLLGTDYGHSPPTPLPWDGVYRPGVAEVLSSPEYRRRYWRGERPAVGVLFYRALWASGNTEAIDVLVQALEERGADVLPVFCYSLRDEATAPGQLPLALRRHLLDDGGRPLVDCIISTLSFALARDDPDVTAHALAALDVPIVQAILATSSRGEWEESAVGVSPLDVAMNVALPELDGRIISLPIAFKEERHDPRLGVTVARTVPDPALVGIVAEQALRWARLRRKPNSKKRVAIVLSNYPTRSARAGNAVGLDTPASAVRLLMAMREAGYRVPEVPEDGDQLMRRLLATGSYDREHLTEEHLAHAPGRVPAEEYRRWFQGLPEALQQEMQGAWGAPPGQVYCAEGALAIPGLVVGNVYLGLQPPRGFGEDPMAVYHSPDLPPTHHYLAFYRWLRDGFGADAVVHLGKHGTLEWLPGKGIGLSPACYPTACLPDLPLLYPFIVNDPGEGAQAKRRAHAVIVDHLMPPMTAAGTYGDLARLEQLMDEYARAQAMDPAKLPLVRQQIWELVERANLHRDLGVEREPDDFDSFLLHVDGYICELKDAIIRGGLHVLGEPPQGEALLDTLLALTRLDNGDVPSLRRG
;
A
#
# COMPACT_ATOMS: atom_id res chain seq x y z
N MET A 1 -45.89 -9.77 13.43
CA MET A 1 -44.64 -9.40 12.71
C MET A 1 -44.30 -7.97 13.06
N ILE A 2 -43.05 -7.68 13.42
CA ILE A 2 -42.55 -6.32 13.62
C ILE A 2 -42.00 -5.80 12.30
N VAL A 3 -42.38 -4.59 11.89
CA VAL A 3 -41.88 -3.96 10.66
C VAL A 3 -40.95 -2.82 11.01
N PHE A 4 -39.72 -2.86 10.51
CA PHE A 4 -38.73 -1.80 10.69
C PHE A 4 -38.40 -1.10 9.37
N LEU A 5 -38.70 0.20 9.30
CA LEU A 5 -38.45 1.03 8.14
C LEU A 5 -37.34 2.03 8.49
N THR A 6 -36.28 2.05 7.68
CA THR A 6 -35.14 2.95 7.93
C THR A 6 -34.59 3.58 6.65
N THR A 7 -33.95 4.73 6.79
CA THR A 7 -33.10 5.35 5.75
C THR A 7 -31.64 4.95 5.84
N ALA A 8 -31.23 4.24 6.91
CA ALA A 8 -29.83 3.98 7.21
C ALA A 8 -29.47 2.49 6.99
N ASP A 9 -28.53 2.23 6.08
CA ASP A 9 -28.03 0.87 5.81
C ASP A 9 -27.35 0.25 7.03
N THR A 10 -26.71 1.07 7.87
CA THR A 10 -26.08 0.63 9.14
C THR A 10 -27.08 0.00 10.10
N ASP A 11 -28.33 0.45 10.08
CA ASP A 11 -29.38 -0.10 10.93
C ASP A 11 -29.82 -1.48 10.44
N LEU A 12 -29.91 -1.66 9.12
CA LEU A 12 -30.23 -2.95 8.52
C LEU A 12 -29.12 -3.97 8.79
N GLN A 13 -27.85 -3.55 8.70
CA GLN A 13 -26.69 -4.37 9.08
C GLN A 13 -26.74 -4.78 10.55
N ALA A 14 -26.92 -3.80 11.44
CA ALA A 14 -26.94 -4.04 12.88
C ALA A 14 -28.14 -4.89 13.29
N LEU A 15 -29.31 -4.67 12.66
CA LEU A 15 -30.51 -5.45 12.89
C LEU A 15 -30.31 -6.91 12.44
N ALA A 16 -29.73 -7.15 11.27
CA ALA A 16 -29.47 -8.50 10.77
C ALA A 16 -28.62 -9.32 11.75
N ARG A 17 -27.69 -8.68 12.48
CA ARG A 17 -26.89 -9.29 13.56
C ARG A 17 -27.65 -9.37 14.88
N ALA A 18 -28.52 -8.41 15.18
CA ALA A 18 -29.31 -8.43 16.40
C ALA A 18 -30.28 -9.63 16.43
N LEU A 19 -30.82 -10.00 15.25
CA LEU A 19 -31.70 -11.16 15.10
C LEU A 19 -31.06 -12.48 15.55
N ASP A 20 -29.74 -12.65 15.37
CA ASP A 20 -29.02 -13.87 15.77
C ASP A 20 -29.07 -14.11 17.29
N ARG A 21 -29.39 -13.07 18.07
CA ARG A 21 -29.33 -13.05 19.54
C ARG A 21 -30.69 -12.81 20.20
N LEU A 22 -31.77 -12.82 19.42
CA LEU A 22 -33.13 -12.75 19.95
C LEU A 22 -33.61 -14.14 20.42
N PRO A 23 -34.57 -14.20 21.36
CA PRO A 23 -35.20 -15.45 21.76
C PRO A 23 -35.78 -16.23 20.55
N PRO A 24 -35.74 -17.57 20.55
CA PRO A 24 -36.24 -18.39 19.43
C PRO A 24 -37.73 -18.18 19.11
N ASP A 25 -38.53 -17.79 20.09
CA ASP A 25 -39.96 -17.50 20.02
C ASP A 25 -40.26 -16.02 19.73
N PHE A 26 -39.23 -15.18 19.52
CA PHE A 26 -39.39 -13.76 19.25
C PHE A 26 -40.19 -13.51 17.95
N PRO A 27 -41.12 -12.54 17.93
CA PRO A 27 -41.92 -12.25 16.74
C PRO A 27 -41.08 -11.99 15.49
N PRO A 28 -41.49 -12.49 14.30
CA PRO A 28 -40.76 -12.23 13.05
C PRO A 28 -40.57 -10.74 12.80
N VAL A 29 -39.36 -10.35 12.41
CA VAL A 29 -39.00 -8.96 12.08
C VAL A 29 -38.77 -8.84 10.58
N MET A 30 -39.50 -7.95 9.93
CA MET A 30 -39.27 -7.56 8.54
C MET A 30 -38.66 -6.16 8.53
N ALA A 31 -37.64 -5.94 7.71
CA ALA A 31 -37.06 -4.61 7.54
C ALA A 31 -37.09 -4.16 6.09
N ARG A 32 -37.19 -2.85 5.84
CA ARG A 32 -37.04 -2.27 4.51
C ARG A 32 -36.32 -0.94 4.57
N HIS A 33 -35.49 -0.69 3.56
CA HIS A 33 -35.03 0.66 3.31
C HIS A 33 -36.17 1.47 2.67
N VAL A 34 -36.46 2.67 3.17
CA VAL A 34 -37.54 3.51 2.63
C VAL A 34 -37.39 3.89 1.15
N ARG A 35 -36.18 3.87 0.59
CA ARG A 35 -35.93 4.02 -0.86
C ARG A 35 -36.66 2.97 -1.70
N GLN A 36 -36.85 1.77 -1.16
CA GLN A 36 -37.63 0.70 -1.82
C GLN A 36 -39.13 0.99 -1.86
N LEU A 37 -39.59 1.97 -1.09
CA LEU A 37 -40.97 2.44 -1.03
C LEU A 37 -41.13 3.85 -1.64
N ALA A 38 -40.13 4.31 -2.39
CA ALA A 38 -40.11 5.68 -2.93
C ALA A 38 -41.15 5.90 -4.06
N SER A 39 -41.50 4.85 -4.81
CA SER A 39 -42.54 4.94 -5.84
C SER A 39 -43.93 4.73 -5.24
N SER A 40 -44.94 5.44 -5.77
CA SER A 40 -46.33 5.31 -5.30
C SER A 40 -46.81 3.87 -5.35
N ALA A 41 -46.53 3.14 -6.43
CA ALA A 41 -46.92 1.74 -6.57
C ALA A 41 -46.27 0.82 -5.51
N ALA A 42 -44.99 1.03 -5.18
CA ALA A 42 -44.33 0.25 -4.14
C ALA A 42 -44.88 0.58 -2.74
N LEU A 43 -45.15 1.87 -2.48
CA LEU A 43 -45.78 2.30 -1.24
C LEU A 43 -47.20 1.74 -1.12
N ASP A 44 -48.01 1.81 -2.18
CA ASP A 44 -49.37 1.26 -2.22
C ASP A 44 -49.36 -0.24 -1.93
N SER A 45 -48.53 -1.00 -2.65
CA SER A 45 -48.37 -2.43 -2.42
C SER A 45 -47.97 -2.74 -0.97
N PHE A 46 -47.06 -1.97 -0.39
CA PHE A 46 -46.66 -2.12 1.00
C PHE A 46 -47.80 -1.79 1.98
N MET A 47 -48.54 -0.71 1.75
CA MET A 47 -49.66 -0.27 2.58
C MET A 47 -50.85 -1.22 2.52
N ASP A 48 -51.05 -1.92 1.40
CA ASP A 48 -52.15 -2.86 1.22
C ASP A 48 -51.80 -4.27 1.74
N ALA A 49 -50.57 -4.75 1.47
CA ALA A 49 -50.21 -6.15 1.70
C ALA A 49 -49.39 -6.39 2.98
N VAL A 50 -48.57 -5.42 3.41
CA VAL A 50 -47.57 -5.62 4.47
C VAL A 50 -47.95 -4.87 5.75
N ALA A 51 -48.15 -3.55 5.65
CA ALA A 51 -48.42 -2.71 6.82
C ALA A 51 -49.63 -3.18 7.67
N PRO A 52 -50.76 -3.63 7.09
CA PRO A 52 -51.92 -4.08 7.87
C PRO A 52 -51.69 -5.39 8.64
N ARG A 53 -50.63 -6.15 8.31
CA ARG A 53 -50.24 -7.41 8.98
C ARG A 53 -49.19 -7.18 10.07
N ALA A 54 -48.72 -5.95 10.24
CA ALA A 54 -47.77 -5.60 11.27
C ALA A 54 -48.44 -5.64 12.66
N SER A 55 -47.73 -6.19 13.63
CA SER A 55 -48.08 -6.11 15.05
C SER A 55 -47.48 -4.85 15.69
N LEU A 56 -46.44 -4.29 15.07
CA LEU A 56 -45.72 -3.09 15.47
C LEU A 56 -45.00 -2.54 14.24
N VAL A 57 -45.00 -1.23 14.06
CA VAL A 57 -44.21 -0.53 13.05
C VAL A 57 -43.20 0.39 13.74
N LEU A 58 -41.93 0.23 13.42
CA LEU A 58 -40.84 1.09 13.84
C LEU A 58 -40.30 1.83 12.62
N LEU A 59 -40.23 3.16 12.68
CA LEU A 59 -39.80 4.02 11.59
C LEU A 59 -38.65 4.91 12.06
N ARG A 60 -37.50 4.86 11.37
CA ARG A 60 -36.35 5.71 11.63
C ARG A 60 -35.90 6.46 10.38
N LEU A 61 -35.91 7.79 10.40
CA LEU A 61 -35.65 8.60 9.21
C LEU A 61 -34.56 9.65 9.46
N LEU A 62 -33.44 9.53 8.73
CA LEU A 62 -32.49 10.62 8.51
C LEU A 62 -33.14 11.63 7.56
N GLY A 63 -33.03 12.92 7.86
CA GLY A 63 -33.72 14.01 7.18
C GLY A 63 -35.14 14.27 7.68
N GLY A 64 -35.54 13.65 8.80
CA GLY A 64 -36.84 13.81 9.43
C GLY A 64 -38.03 13.34 8.59
N LYS A 65 -39.24 13.80 8.90
CA LYS A 65 -40.48 13.44 8.16
C LYS A 65 -40.37 13.64 6.65
N ARG A 66 -39.65 14.67 6.20
CA ARG A 66 -39.52 15.03 4.77
C ARG A 66 -38.89 13.93 3.92
N ALA A 67 -38.05 13.07 4.51
CA ALA A 67 -37.42 11.97 3.80
C ALA A 67 -38.41 10.90 3.32
N PHE A 68 -39.59 10.80 3.95
CA PHE A 68 -40.62 9.80 3.61
C PHE A 68 -42.03 10.29 3.95
N GLU A 69 -42.35 11.53 3.58
CA GLU A 69 -43.52 12.27 4.09
C GLU A 69 -44.85 11.55 3.84
N ALA A 70 -45.15 11.20 2.58
CA ALA A 70 -46.38 10.48 2.23
C ALA A 70 -46.48 9.11 2.94
N GLY A 71 -45.34 8.44 3.14
CA GLY A 71 -45.28 7.18 3.86
C GLY A 71 -45.57 7.35 5.35
N VAL A 72 -44.99 8.37 6.00
CA VAL A 72 -45.22 8.70 7.41
C VAL A 72 -46.70 8.98 7.66
N GLU A 73 -47.33 9.81 6.83
CA GLU A 73 -48.74 10.20 7.00
C GLU A 73 -49.68 9.00 6.84
N ARG A 74 -49.48 8.20 5.78
CA ARG A 74 -50.30 7.02 5.51
C ARG A 74 -50.11 5.93 6.58
N LEU A 75 -48.87 5.70 7.03
CA LEU A 75 -48.59 4.78 8.13
C LEU A 75 -49.24 5.23 9.43
N SER A 76 -49.12 6.52 9.77
CA SER A 76 -49.73 7.08 10.99
C SER A 76 -51.26 6.94 10.96
N ALA A 77 -51.91 7.25 9.83
CA ALA A 77 -53.34 7.08 9.66
C ALA A 77 -53.78 5.61 9.78
N LEU A 78 -53.15 4.69 9.03
CA LEU A 78 -53.46 3.26 9.07
C LEU A 78 -53.25 2.67 10.47
N CYS A 79 -52.15 3.03 11.14
CA CYS A 79 -51.83 2.53 12.46
C CYS A 79 -52.84 3.00 13.52
N ARG A 80 -53.36 4.23 13.40
CA ARG A 80 -54.47 4.71 14.26
C ARG A 80 -55.77 3.96 13.99
N GLU A 81 -56.12 3.77 12.72
CA GLU A 81 -57.35 3.08 12.30
C GLU A 81 -57.37 1.62 12.77
N ARG A 82 -56.25 0.92 12.62
CA ARG A 82 -56.13 -0.52 12.94
C ARG A 82 -55.58 -0.81 14.33
N HIS A 83 -55.37 0.22 15.16
CA HIS A 83 -54.75 0.10 16.48
C HIS A 83 -53.38 -0.63 16.46
N ILE A 84 -52.60 -0.40 15.42
CA ILE A 84 -51.22 -0.92 15.31
C ILE A 84 -50.29 0.10 15.99
N PRO A 85 -49.44 -0.31 16.94
CA PRO A 85 -48.44 0.56 17.52
C PRO A 85 -47.43 1.04 16.46
N LEU A 86 -47.26 2.36 16.35
CA LEU A 86 -46.27 3.02 15.50
C LEU A 86 -45.33 3.84 16.36
N VAL A 87 -44.03 3.57 16.20
CA VAL A 87 -42.94 4.35 16.80
C VAL A 87 -42.15 4.99 15.67
N ALA A 88 -42.18 6.31 15.57
CA ALA A 88 -41.45 7.07 14.58
C ALA A 88 -40.39 7.95 15.26
N CYS A 89 -39.13 7.77 14.89
CA CYS A 89 -37.98 8.45 15.47
C CYS A 89 -37.10 9.08 14.38
N PRO A 90 -36.45 10.22 14.67
CA PRO A 90 -35.44 10.76 13.77
C PRO A 90 -34.18 9.88 13.72
N GLY A 91 -33.43 10.00 12.63
CA GLY A 91 -32.15 9.33 12.45
C GLY A 91 -31.01 10.07 13.16
N GLU A 92 -31.14 11.37 13.33
CA GLU A 92 -30.19 12.28 13.97
C GLU A 92 -30.29 12.29 15.50
N ALA A 93 -29.26 12.85 16.15
CA ALA A 93 -29.26 13.13 17.60
C ALA A 93 -30.12 14.35 18.00
N THR A 94 -30.81 14.96 17.02
CA THR A 94 -31.77 16.03 17.23
C THR A 94 -33.18 15.44 17.17
N ARG A 95 -34.03 15.77 18.14
CA ARG A 95 -35.44 15.33 18.13
C ARG A 95 -36.21 15.95 16.97
N ASP A 96 -37.16 15.20 16.42
CA ASP A 96 -38.09 15.65 15.38
C ASP A 96 -39.53 15.57 15.91
N PRO A 97 -40.13 16.72 16.33
CA PRO A 97 -41.49 16.75 16.84
C PRO A 97 -42.54 16.24 15.84
N SER A 98 -42.28 16.34 14.54
CA SER A 98 -43.22 15.87 13.52
C SER A 98 -43.28 14.35 13.42
N LEU A 99 -42.14 13.67 13.61
CA LEU A 99 -42.08 12.21 13.71
C LEU A 99 -42.62 11.72 15.06
N GLU A 100 -42.28 12.40 16.16
CA GLU A 100 -42.84 12.08 17.47
C GLU A 100 -44.38 12.18 17.46
N ALA A 101 -44.95 13.21 16.83
CA ALA A 101 -46.40 13.38 16.67
C ALA A 101 -47.06 12.35 15.72
N ALA A 102 -46.29 11.76 14.80
CA ALA A 102 -46.79 10.70 13.93
C ALA A 102 -46.93 9.35 14.65
N SER A 103 -46.20 9.15 15.76
CA SER A 103 -46.27 7.94 16.58
C SER A 103 -47.66 7.75 17.20
N THR A 104 -48.05 6.49 17.45
CA THR A 104 -49.36 6.11 18.04
C THR A 104 -49.25 5.52 19.45
N VAL A 105 -48.06 5.59 20.05
CA VAL A 105 -47.75 5.06 21.39
C VAL A 105 -47.45 6.20 22.37
N PRO A 106 -47.42 5.93 23.70
CA PRO A 106 -47.07 6.95 24.68
C PRO A 106 -45.69 7.59 24.42
N ALA A 107 -45.58 8.90 24.66
CA ALA A 107 -44.36 9.67 24.43
C ALA A 107 -43.12 9.10 25.15
N ALA A 108 -43.31 8.49 26.33
CA ALA A 108 -42.23 7.83 27.07
C ALA A 108 -41.64 6.62 26.32
N VAL A 109 -42.46 5.89 25.56
CA VAL A 109 -42.01 4.77 24.71
C VAL A 109 -41.21 5.30 23.53
N VAL A 110 -41.68 6.37 22.88
CA VAL A 110 -40.97 7.02 21.76
C VAL A 110 -39.63 7.57 22.22
N ALA A 111 -39.59 8.27 23.36
CA ALA A 111 -38.36 8.83 23.92
C ALA A 111 -37.33 7.73 24.22
N ARG A 112 -37.76 6.60 24.80
CA ARG A 112 -36.86 5.49 25.08
C ARG A 112 -36.39 4.78 23.80
N ALA A 113 -37.27 4.61 22.82
CA ALA A 113 -36.90 4.03 21.52
C ALA A 113 -35.87 4.90 20.80
N TYR A 114 -36.07 6.22 20.82
CA TYR A 114 -35.12 7.20 20.31
C TYR A 114 -33.74 7.08 20.97
N GLU A 115 -33.66 6.92 22.29
CA GLU A 115 -32.37 6.73 22.98
C GLU A 115 -31.61 5.49 22.49
N TYR A 116 -32.28 4.34 22.31
CA TYR A 116 -31.63 3.16 21.73
C TYR A 116 -31.11 3.41 20.32
N LEU A 117 -31.91 4.08 19.48
CA LEU A 117 -31.59 4.35 18.08
C LEU A 117 -30.45 5.36 17.93
N VAL A 118 -30.40 6.39 18.77
CA VAL A 118 -29.33 7.40 18.80
C VAL A 118 -28.01 6.80 19.25
N HIS A 119 -28.02 5.98 20.31
CA HIS A 119 -26.81 5.27 20.70
C HIS A 119 -26.39 4.26 19.64
N GLY A 120 -27.35 3.62 18.98
CA GLY A 120 -27.13 2.68 17.89
C GLY A 120 -26.41 1.41 18.35
N GLY A 121 -26.02 0.56 17.42
CA GLY A 121 -25.33 -0.69 17.74
C GLY A 121 -26.25 -1.91 17.75
N THR A 122 -25.66 -3.06 17.43
CA THR A 122 -26.36 -4.36 17.44
C THR A 122 -27.04 -4.65 18.78
N GLU A 123 -26.39 -4.39 19.91
CA GLU A 123 -26.97 -4.67 21.23
C GLU A 123 -28.13 -3.72 21.56
N ASN A 124 -28.00 -2.41 21.32
CA ASN A 124 -29.11 -1.48 21.56
C ASN A 124 -30.31 -1.78 20.65
N LEU A 125 -30.09 -2.18 19.38
CA LEU A 125 -31.19 -2.61 18.52
C LEU A 125 -31.86 -3.90 19.02
N ARG A 126 -31.09 -4.85 19.54
CA ARG A 126 -31.64 -6.04 20.19
C ARG A 126 -32.51 -5.66 21.38
N GLN A 127 -31.99 -4.84 22.29
CA GLN A 127 -32.71 -4.39 23.48
C GLN A 127 -33.92 -3.52 23.15
N LEU A 128 -33.85 -2.72 22.08
CA LEU A 128 -34.98 -1.96 21.55
C LEU A 128 -36.13 -2.88 21.13
N LEU A 129 -35.83 -3.96 20.39
CA LEU A 129 -36.84 -4.91 19.96
C LEU A 129 -37.49 -5.62 21.15
N LEU A 130 -36.71 -6.04 22.15
CA LEU A 130 -37.22 -6.63 23.40
C LEU A 130 -38.09 -5.61 24.16
N PHE A 131 -37.61 -4.39 24.32
CA PHE A 131 -38.34 -3.30 24.98
C PHE A 131 -39.68 -3.00 24.31
N LEU A 132 -39.70 -2.86 22.98
CA LEU A 132 -40.93 -2.60 22.25
C LEU A 132 -41.88 -3.80 22.29
N SER A 133 -41.36 -5.03 22.21
CA SER A 133 -42.17 -6.23 22.33
C SER A 133 -42.83 -6.31 23.72
N ASP A 134 -42.06 -6.12 24.79
CA ASP A 134 -42.59 -6.21 26.16
C ASP A 134 -43.63 -5.12 26.42
N ARG A 135 -43.39 -3.90 25.92
CA ARG A 135 -44.27 -2.76 26.19
C ARG A 135 -45.51 -2.70 25.32
N LEU A 136 -45.43 -3.16 24.07
CA LEU A 136 -46.48 -2.94 23.08
C LEU A 136 -47.15 -4.23 22.63
N LEU A 137 -46.49 -5.39 22.77
CA LEU A 137 -47.02 -6.71 22.36
C LEU A 137 -47.35 -7.62 23.56
N GLY A 138 -47.07 -7.18 24.80
CA GLY A 138 -47.40 -7.91 26.02
C GLY A 138 -46.51 -9.12 26.28
N THR A 139 -45.27 -9.12 25.78
CA THR A 139 -44.26 -10.14 26.09
C THR A 139 -43.52 -9.84 27.40
N ASP A 140 -42.72 -10.80 27.87
CA ASP A 140 -41.90 -10.66 29.08
C ASP A 140 -40.49 -11.24 28.85
N TYR A 141 -39.83 -10.80 27.77
CA TYR A 141 -38.47 -11.25 27.46
C TYR A 141 -37.42 -10.60 28.36
N GLY A 142 -37.73 -9.43 28.90
CA GLY A 142 -36.80 -8.61 29.65
C GLY A 142 -35.87 -7.81 28.74
N HIS A 143 -35.61 -6.57 29.11
CA HIS A 143 -34.75 -5.65 28.37
C HIS A 143 -33.87 -4.82 29.31
N SER A 144 -32.67 -4.50 28.84
CA SER A 144 -31.70 -3.63 29.52
C SER A 144 -31.76 -2.21 28.95
N PRO A 145 -31.51 -1.16 29.75
CA PRO A 145 -31.60 0.22 29.29
C PRO A 145 -30.62 0.54 28.14
N PRO A 146 -30.93 1.55 27.31
CA PRO A 146 -30.08 1.99 26.22
C PRO A 146 -28.72 2.44 26.75
N THR A 147 -27.65 1.97 26.10
CA THR A 147 -26.27 2.19 26.57
C THR A 147 -25.45 2.92 25.51
N PRO A 148 -24.75 4.02 25.84
CA PRO A 148 -23.85 4.68 24.90
C PRO A 148 -22.77 3.74 24.38
N LEU A 149 -22.55 3.78 23.07
CA LEU A 149 -21.48 3.01 22.44
C LEU A 149 -20.12 3.70 22.63
N PRO A 150 -19.08 3.00 23.12
CA PRO A 150 -17.74 3.56 23.28
C PRO A 150 -17.16 4.05 21.94
N TRP A 151 -16.31 5.07 22.00
CA TRP A 151 -15.64 5.65 20.82
C TRP A 151 -14.49 4.79 20.30
N ASP A 152 -13.90 3.99 21.19
CA ASP A 152 -12.79 3.09 20.93
C ASP A 152 -12.78 1.94 21.96
N GLY A 153 -12.24 0.78 21.59
CA GLY A 153 -12.21 -0.38 22.47
C GLY A 153 -11.59 -1.61 21.82
N VAL A 154 -11.41 -2.67 22.63
CA VAL A 154 -10.87 -3.94 22.15
C VAL A 154 -12.01 -4.91 21.85
N TYR A 155 -12.00 -5.46 20.65
CA TYR A 155 -13.00 -6.37 20.11
C TYR A 155 -12.52 -7.82 20.16
N ARG A 156 -13.44 -8.74 20.49
CA ARG A 156 -13.22 -10.19 20.37
C ARG A 156 -14.35 -10.81 19.55
N PRO A 157 -14.03 -11.53 18.44
CA PRO A 157 -15.04 -12.29 17.70
C PRO A 157 -15.83 -13.24 18.63
N GLY A 158 -17.15 -13.22 18.51
CA GLY A 158 -18.07 -14.03 19.31
C GLY A 158 -18.34 -13.52 20.73
N VAL A 159 -17.73 -12.42 21.16
CA VAL A 159 -17.96 -11.81 22.48
C VAL A 159 -18.68 -10.47 22.31
N ALA A 160 -19.80 -10.29 23.01
CA ALA A 160 -20.65 -9.12 22.87
C ALA A 160 -20.12 -7.87 23.59
N GLU A 161 -19.38 -8.04 24.68
CA GLU A 161 -18.82 -6.94 25.46
C GLU A 161 -17.58 -6.33 24.79
N VAL A 162 -17.42 -5.02 24.93
CA VAL A 162 -16.18 -4.32 24.58
C VAL A 162 -15.22 -4.44 25.75
N LEU A 163 -14.00 -4.89 25.47
CA LEU A 163 -12.98 -5.14 26.49
C LEU A 163 -11.99 -3.99 26.56
N SER A 164 -11.38 -3.81 27.74
CA SER A 164 -10.14 -3.04 27.88
C SER A 164 -8.93 -3.86 27.41
N SER A 165 -7.86 -3.20 26.94
CA SER A 165 -6.62 -3.91 26.56
C SER A 165 -6.06 -4.82 27.66
N PRO A 166 -5.96 -4.39 28.94
CA PRO A 166 -5.52 -5.28 30.02
C PRO A 166 -6.44 -6.47 30.24
N GLU A 167 -7.75 -6.29 30.13
CA GLU A 167 -8.72 -7.37 30.30
C GLU A 167 -8.69 -8.38 29.16
N TYR A 168 -8.65 -7.90 27.92
CA TYR A 168 -8.49 -8.75 26.75
C TYR A 168 -7.24 -9.60 26.88
N ARG A 169 -6.11 -8.96 27.26
CA ARG A 169 -4.83 -9.66 27.38
C ARG A 169 -4.86 -10.75 28.44
N ARG A 170 -5.48 -10.51 29.60
CA ARG A 170 -5.62 -11.55 30.63
C ARG A 170 -6.40 -12.78 30.15
N ARG A 171 -7.39 -12.59 29.27
CA ARG A 171 -8.29 -13.67 28.82
C ARG A 171 -7.78 -14.42 27.58
N TYR A 172 -7.15 -13.72 26.63
CA TYR A 172 -6.89 -14.25 25.29
C TYR A 172 -5.42 -14.22 24.85
N TRP A 173 -4.51 -13.63 25.64
CA TRP A 173 -3.12 -13.40 25.24
C TRP A 173 -2.16 -14.38 25.90
N ARG A 174 -1.20 -14.91 25.13
CA ARG A 174 -0.18 -15.84 25.64
C ARG A 174 1.13 -15.14 26.03
N GLY A 175 1.53 -14.09 25.32
CA GLY A 175 2.66 -13.22 25.65
C GLY A 175 3.98 -13.61 24.98
N GLU A 176 4.15 -14.88 24.62
CA GLU A 176 5.39 -15.38 23.99
C GLU A 176 5.35 -15.34 22.47
N ARG A 177 4.15 -15.21 21.89
CA ARG A 177 3.89 -15.24 20.45
C ARG A 177 4.18 -13.89 19.80
N PRO A 178 4.40 -13.83 18.47
CA PRO A 178 4.37 -12.57 17.74
C PRO A 178 3.01 -11.89 17.94
N ALA A 179 3.05 -10.61 18.31
CA ALA A 179 1.85 -9.85 18.62
C ALA A 179 1.45 -8.94 17.46
N VAL A 180 0.18 -8.98 17.05
CA VAL A 180 -0.35 -8.18 15.93
C VAL A 180 -1.56 -7.37 16.36
N GLY A 181 -1.47 -6.04 16.24
CA GLY A 181 -2.61 -5.15 16.41
C GLY A 181 -3.46 -5.12 15.14
N VAL A 182 -4.79 -5.16 15.26
CA VAL A 182 -5.71 -5.02 14.11
C VAL A 182 -6.57 -3.79 14.33
N LEU A 183 -6.39 -2.75 13.52
CA LEU A 183 -7.13 -1.49 13.62
C LEU A 183 -8.27 -1.45 12.61
N PHE A 184 -9.48 -1.13 13.06
CA PHE A 184 -10.65 -1.02 12.18
C PHE A 184 -11.66 0.03 12.66
N TYR A 185 -12.56 0.44 11.78
CA TYR A 185 -13.51 1.51 12.10
C TYR A 185 -14.56 1.06 13.12
N ARG A 186 -14.84 1.92 14.09
CA ARG A 186 -15.97 1.80 15.03
C ARG A 186 -17.29 1.56 14.29
N ALA A 187 -17.46 2.14 13.10
CA ALA A 187 -18.66 1.95 12.29
C ALA A 187 -18.92 0.47 11.94
N LEU A 188 -17.88 -0.30 11.63
CA LEU A 188 -18.00 -1.74 11.33
C LEU A 188 -18.42 -2.52 12.56
N TRP A 189 -17.85 -2.20 13.72
CA TRP A 189 -18.24 -2.80 14.99
C TRP A 189 -19.70 -2.45 15.36
N ALA A 190 -20.05 -1.17 15.30
CA ALA A 190 -21.38 -0.69 15.65
C ALA A 190 -22.46 -1.27 14.71
N SER A 191 -22.16 -1.45 13.42
CA SER A 191 -23.11 -2.09 12.50
C SER A 191 -23.09 -3.63 12.54
N GLY A 192 -22.19 -4.24 13.30
CA GLY A 192 -21.99 -5.69 13.31
C GLY A 192 -21.45 -6.25 11.99
N ASN A 193 -20.91 -5.38 11.13
CA ASN A 193 -20.26 -5.73 9.87
C ASN A 193 -18.77 -6.06 10.11
N THR A 194 -18.50 -6.99 11.02
CA THR A 194 -17.16 -7.35 11.50
C THR A 194 -16.58 -8.62 10.85
N GLU A 195 -17.28 -9.24 9.90
CA GLU A 195 -16.90 -10.54 9.32
C GLU A 195 -15.47 -10.55 8.78
N ALA A 196 -15.04 -9.47 8.10
CA ALA A 196 -13.67 -9.35 7.62
C ALA A 196 -12.63 -9.29 8.75
N ILE A 197 -12.97 -8.66 9.88
CA ILE A 197 -12.12 -8.59 11.06
C ILE A 197 -12.08 -9.95 11.74
N ASP A 198 -13.22 -10.65 11.83
CA ASP A 198 -13.31 -11.99 12.43
C ASP A 198 -12.40 -12.98 11.71
N VAL A 199 -12.45 -13.01 10.37
CA VAL A 199 -11.61 -13.89 9.54
C VAL A 199 -10.13 -13.50 9.65
N LEU A 200 -9.80 -12.20 9.72
CA LEU A 200 -8.42 -11.75 9.91
C LEU A 200 -7.86 -12.14 11.28
N VAL A 201 -8.62 -11.95 12.36
CA VAL A 201 -8.24 -12.35 13.72
C VAL A 201 -8.02 -13.86 13.77
N GLN A 202 -8.97 -14.64 13.25
CA GLN A 202 -8.85 -16.09 13.18
C GLN A 202 -7.61 -16.52 12.39
N ALA A 203 -7.37 -15.96 11.21
CA ALA A 203 -6.22 -16.31 10.38
C ALA A 203 -4.87 -16.05 11.07
N LEU A 204 -4.76 -14.97 11.85
CA LEU A 204 -3.58 -14.65 12.66
C LEU A 204 -3.42 -15.63 13.84
N GLU A 205 -4.49 -15.93 14.56
CA GLU A 205 -4.47 -16.85 15.71
C GLU A 205 -4.10 -18.29 15.30
N GLU A 206 -4.65 -18.78 14.18
CA GLU A 206 -4.32 -20.09 13.60
C GLU A 206 -2.85 -20.19 13.20
N ARG A 207 -2.22 -19.05 12.86
CA ARG A 207 -0.78 -18.95 12.56
C ARG A 207 0.08 -18.67 13.79
N GLY A 208 -0.51 -18.76 14.98
CA GLY A 208 0.19 -18.67 16.25
C GLY A 208 0.54 -17.24 16.67
N ALA A 209 -0.22 -16.23 16.26
CA ALA A 209 -0.09 -14.86 16.76
C ALA A 209 -0.89 -14.64 18.06
N ASP A 210 -0.45 -13.68 18.87
CA ASP A 210 -1.35 -12.99 19.81
C ASP A 210 -1.95 -11.77 19.08
N VAL A 211 -3.26 -11.60 19.11
CA VAL A 211 -3.96 -10.58 18.29
C VAL A 211 -4.65 -9.56 19.18
N LEU A 212 -4.52 -8.27 18.86
CA LEU A 212 -5.20 -7.17 19.56
C LEU A 212 -6.12 -6.39 18.61
N PRO A 213 -7.40 -6.77 18.46
CA PRO A 213 -8.32 -6.08 17.57
C PRO A 213 -8.86 -4.83 18.27
N VAL A 214 -8.52 -3.65 17.77
CA VAL A 214 -8.92 -2.36 18.32
C VAL A 214 -9.79 -1.64 17.30
N PHE A 215 -11.02 -1.28 17.70
CA PHE A 215 -11.82 -0.36 16.91
C PHE A 215 -11.65 1.07 17.42
N CYS A 216 -11.74 2.03 16.50
CA CYS A 216 -11.81 3.45 16.83
C CYS A 216 -12.62 4.21 15.79
N TYR A 217 -13.17 5.36 16.15
CA TYR A 217 -13.89 6.21 15.20
C TYR A 217 -12.96 6.77 14.12
N SER A 218 -11.81 7.28 14.53
CA SER A 218 -10.82 7.91 13.67
C SER A 218 -9.47 7.90 14.38
N LEU A 219 -8.38 7.81 13.62
CA LEU A 219 -7.05 8.15 14.18
C LEU A 219 -6.87 9.68 14.27
N ARG A 220 -7.66 10.45 13.52
CA ARG A 220 -7.77 11.90 13.64
C ARG A 220 -8.76 12.22 14.77
N ASP A 221 -8.24 12.27 15.99
CA ASP A 221 -9.00 12.71 17.16
C ASP A 221 -8.70 14.19 17.42
N GLU A 222 -9.74 15.04 17.42
CA GLU A 222 -9.60 16.49 17.65
C GLU A 222 -9.06 16.82 19.04
N ALA A 223 -9.19 15.89 20.00
CA ALA A 223 -8.60 16.03 21.33
C ALA A 223 -7.10 15.71 21.37
N THR A 224 -6.53 15.15 20.30
CA THR A 224 -5.09 14.81 20.23
C THR A 224 -4.31 15.99 19.66
N ALA A 225 -3.35 16.52 20.44
CA ALA A 225 -2.49 17.59 19.98
C ALA A 225 -1.60 17.14 18.79
N PRO A 226 -1.24 18.04 17.85
CA PRO A 226 -0.34 17.72 16.75
C PRO A 226 0.96 17.07 17.26
N GLY A 227 1.43 16.04 16.54
CA GLY A 227 2.65 15.30 16.89
C GLY A 227 2.48 14.28 18.02
N GLN A 228 1.29 14.16 18.62
CA GLN A 228 1.00 13.11 19.59
C GLN A 228 0.37 11.89 18.93
N LEU A 229 0.66 10.72 19.49
CA LEU A 229 0.05 9.48 19.06
C LEU A 229 -1.47 9.51 19.34
N PRO A 230 -2.33 9.06 18.40
CA PRO A 230 -3.77 9.00 18.59
C PRO A 230 -4.18 8.31 19.89
N LEU A 231 -5.21 8.82 20.55
CA LEU A 231 -5.66 8.34 21.86
C LEU A 231 -5.95 6.83 21.87
N ALA A 232 -6.61 6.30 20.83
CA ALA A 232 -6.90 4.87 20.72
C ALA A 232 -5.61 4.01 20.68
N LEU A 233 -4.57 4.47 19.97
CA LEU A 233 -3.29 3.76 19.91
C LEU A 233 -2.56 3.84 21.25
N ARG A 234 -2.52 5.03 21.88
CA ARG A 234 -1.94 5.19 23.22
C ARG A 234 -2.63 4.32 24.27
N ARG A 235 -3.96 4.28 24.27
CA ARG A 235 -4.75 3.58 25.29
C ARG A 235 -4.68 2.07 25.16
N HIS A 236 -4.63 1.55 23.94
CA HIS A 236 -4.77 0.11 23.70
C HIS A 236 -3.50 -0.58 23.25
N LEU A 237 -2.59 0.11 22.55
CA LEU A 237 -1.39 -0.49 21.97
C LEU A 237 -0.11 -0.21 22.75
N LEU A 238 -0.14 0.63 23.78
CA LEU A 238 1.01 0.88 24.65
C LEU A 238 0.81 0.26 26.03
N ASP A 239 1.90 -0.16 26.66
CA ASP A 239 1.92 -0.48 28.09
C ASP A 239 2.02 0.79 28.96
N ASP A 240 1.95 0.62 30.28
CA ASP A 240 2.04 1.74 31.24
C ASP A 240 3.39 2.48 31.18
N GLY A 241 4.41 1.86 30.58
CA GLY A 241 5.72 2.45 30.33
C GLY A 241 5.87 3.09 28.95
N GLY A 242 4.80 3.16 28.15
CA GLY A 242 4.81 3.74 26.80
C GLY A 242 5.43 2.84 25.72
N ARG A 243 5.67 1.56 26.00
CA ARG A 243 6.23 0.62 25.03
C ARG A 243 5.12 -0.06 24.23
N PRO A 244 5.33 -0.34 22.93
CA PRO A 244 4.33 -1.04 22.12
C PRO A 244 4.07 -2.45 22.66
N LEU A 245 2.79 -2.81 22.75
CA LEU A 245 2.29 -4.13 23.13
C LEU A 245 2.31 -5.13 21.96
N VAL A 246 2.48 -4.62 20.75
CA VAL A 246 2.42 -5.39 19.49
C VAL A 246 3.73 -5.27 18.74
N ASP A 247 4.05 -6.28 17.94
CA ASP A 247 5.25 -6.32 17.10
C ASP A 247 4.99 -5.79 15.67
N CYS A 248 3.72 -5.76 15.24
CA CYS A 248 3.24 -5.23 13.96
C CYS A 248 1.78 -4.79 14.09
N ILE A 249 1.34 -3.86 13.24
CA ILE A 249 -0.06 -3.44 13.12
C ILE A 249 -0.57 -3.76 11.72
N ILE A 250 -1.77 -4.31 11.62
CA ILE A 250 -2.58 -4.32 10.41
C ILE A 250 -3.65 -3.23 10.57
N SER A 251 -3.65 -2.24 9.69
CA SER A 251 -4.67 -1.19 9.65
C SER A 251 -5.63 -1.45 8.49
N THR A 252 -6.93 -1.49 8.80
CA THR A 252 -8.00 -1.42 7.80
C THR A 252 -8.65 -0.03 7.76
N LEU A 253 -8.05 0.95 8.45
CA LEU A 253 -8.53 2.33 8.48
C LEU A 253 -8.09 3.04 7.22
N SER A 254 -9.05 3.66 6.54
CA SER A 254 -8.79 4.53 5.39
C SER A 254 -8.25 5.89 5.85
N PHE A 255 -7.65 6.62 4.91
CA PHE A 255 -7.04 7.94 5.07
C PHE A 255 -5.74 7.96 5.91
N ALA A 256 -4.96 9.02 5.68
CA ALA A 256 -3.80 9.38 6.47
C ALA A 256 -4.23 9.91 7.85
N LEU A 257 -3.36 9.80 8.85
CA LEU A 257 -3.51 10.50 10.12
C LEU A 257 -3.31 12.03 9.94
N ALA A 258 -2.54 12.45 8.93
CA ALA A 258 -2.19 13.85 8.73
C ALA A 258 -3.38 14.75 8.37
N ARG A 259 -3.46 15.94 8.99
CA ARG A 259 -4.40 17.03 8.65
C ARG A 259 -3.74 18.12 7.81
N ASP A 260 -2.57 18.59 8.24
CA ASP A 260 -1.88 19.75 7.64
C ASP A 260 -0.43 19.40 7.25
N ASP A 261 0.35 18.86 8.18
CA ASP A 261 1.76 18.48 7.98
C ASP A 261 1.95 16.95 8.07
N PRO A 262 2.28 16.28 6.95
CA PRO A 262 2.61 14.86 6.92
C PRO A 262 3.77 14.47 7.84
N ASP A 263 4.78 15.33 8.00
CA ASP A 263 6.00 15.01 8.74
C ASP A 263 5.74 14.92 10.25
N VAL A 264 4.96 15.86 10.79
CA VAL A 264 4.53 15.85 12.21
C VAL A 264 3.77 14.57 12.53
N THR A 265 2.99 14.08 11.58
CA THR A 265 2.18 12.88 11.74
C THR A 265 3.01 11.60 11.64
N ALA A 266 3.89 11.52 10.65
CA ALA A 266 4.83 10.42 10.50
C ALA A 266 5.68 10.26 11.77
N HIS A 267 6.13 11.37 12.38
CA HIS A 267 6.84 11.36 13.66
C HIS A 267 6.00 10.76 14.81
N ALA A 268 4.71 11.08 14.89
CA ALA A 268 3.82 10.55 15.93
C ALA A 268 3.67 9.02 15.82
N LEU A 269 3.52 8.50 14.59
CA LEU A 269 3.47 7.06 14.35
C LEU A 269 4.84 6.40 14.52
N ALA A 270 5.93 7.08 14.14
CA ALA A 270 7.30 6.59 14.33
C ALA A 270 7.63 6.33 15.81
N ALA A 271 7.02 7.08 16.73
CA ALA A 271 7.17 6.84 18.18
C ALA A 271 6.64 5.48 18.65
N LEU A 272 5.73 4.83 17.90
CA LEU A 272 5.35 3.44 18.17
C LEU A 272 6.47 2.46 17.83
N ASP A 273 7.32 2.80 16.86
CA ASP A 273 8.36 1.93 16.31
C ASP A 273 7.82 0.54 15.93
N VAL A 274 6.71 0.45 15.19
CA VAL A 274 6.17 -0.83 14.70
C VAL A 274 5.80 -0.74 13.22
N PRO A 275 6.02 -1.79 12.41
CA PRO A 275 5.53 -1.83 11.04
C PRO A 275 4.01 -1.74 11.00
N ILE A 276 3.48 -0.93 10.08
CA ILE A 276 2.03 -0.77 9.86
C ILE A 276 1.70 -1.23 8.45
N VAL A 277 1.00 -2.36 8.34
CA VAL A 277 0.52 -2.95 7.07
C VAL A 277 -0.90 -2.47 6.80
N GLN A 278 -1.13 -1.84 5.65
CA GLN A 278 -2.43 -1.38 5.20
C GLN A 278 -3.17 -2.50 4.46
N ALA A 279 -4.22 -3.03 5.08
CA ALA A 279 -5.12 -4.01 4.48
C ALA A 279 -6.38 -3.30 3.95
N ILE A 280 -6.72 -3.51 2.68
CA ILE A 280 -7.78 -2.72 2.02
C ILE A 280 -9.14 -3.40 2.22
N LEU A 281 -10.13 -2.65 2.68
CA LEU A 281 -11.55 -3.03 2.60
C LEU A 281 -12.12 -2.33 1.38
N ALA A 282 -12.14 -3.04 0.24
CA ALA A 282 -12.51 -2.48 -1.04
C ALA A 282 -13.98 -2.04 -1.05
N THR A 283 -14.24 -0.90 -1.70
CA THR A 283 -15.59 -0.33 -1.82
C THR A 283 -16.38 -0.93 -2.99
N SER A 284 -15.70 -1.62 -3.91
CA SER A 284 -16.28 -2.40 -5.01
C SER A 284 -16.62 -3.82 -4.58
N SER A 285 -17.40 -4.51 -5.41
CA SER A 285 -17.61 -5.96 -5.28
C SER A 285 -16.34 -6.74 -5.63
N ARG A 286 -16.30 -8.01 -5.21
CA ARG A 286 -15.21 -8.94 -5.54
C ARG A 286 -15.17 -9.20 -7.05
N GLY A 287 -16.33 -9.31 -7.69
CA GLY A 287 -16.44 -9.55 -9.13
C GLY A 287 -15.84 -8.41 -9.96
N GLU A 288 -16.22 -7.17 -9.66
CA GLU A 288 -15.67 -5.97 -10.32
C GLU A 288 -14.14 -5.87 -10.15
N TRP A 289 -13.63 -6.18 -8.96
CA TRP A 289 -12.19 -6.20 -8.72
C TRP A 289 -11.48 -7.31 -9.49
N GLU A 290 -12.05 -8.52 -9.57
CA GLU A 290 -11.47 -9.66 -10.28
C GLU A 290 -11.33 -9.36 -11.78
N GLU A 291 -12.35 -8.76 -12.40
CA GLU A 291 -12.37 -8.40 -13.82
C GLU A 291 -11.51 -7.16 -14.15
N SER A 292 -11.19 -6.34 -13.16
CA SER A 292 -10.41 -5.11 -13.34
C SER A 292 -8.91 -5.37 -13.51
N ALA A 293 -8.35 -4.97 -14.65
CA ALA A 293 -6.88 -4.95 -14.86
C ALA A 293 -6.18 -3.83 -14.05
N VAL A 294 -6.91 -2.78 -13.66
CA VAL A 294 -6.37 -1.73 -12.77
C VAL A 294 -6.33 -2.24 -11.33
N GLY A 295 -7.29 -3.07 -10.94
CA GLY A 295 -7.49 -3.60 -9.59
C GLY A 295 -8.51 -2.78 -8.80
N VAL A 296 -8.13 -2.23 -7.64
CA VAL A 296 -9.06 -1.47 -6.77
C VAL A 296 -9.53 -0.16 -7.40
N SER A 297 -10.69 0.35 -6.97
CA SER A 297 -11.32 1.56 -7.53
C SER A 297 -10.47 2.82 -7.33
N PRO A 298 -10.64 3.88 -8.15
CA PRO A 298 -9.94 5.16 -7.94
C PRO A 298 -10.16 5.78 -6.56
N LEU A 299 -11.37 5.58 -5.99
CA LEU A 299 -11.69 6.00 -4.63
C LEU A 299 -10.82 5.27 -3.60
N ASP A 300 -10.68 3.95 -3.75
CA ASP A 300 -9.84 3.12 -2.90
C ASP A 300 -8.35 3.44 -3.08
N VAL A 301 -7.89 3.77 -4.29
CA VAL A 301 -6.51 4.23 -4.52
C VAL A 301 -6.24 5.51 -3.73
N ALA A 302 -7.14 6.49 -3.76
CA ALA A 302 -6.95 7.72 -3.00
C ALA A 302 -6.96 7.46 -1.48
N MET A 303 -7.99 6.76 -0.99
CA MET A 303 -8.27 6.65 0.44
C MET A 303 -7.50 5.54 1.15
N ASN A 304 -7.24 4.41 0.49
CA ASN A 304 -6.64 3.22 1.08
C ASN A 304 -5.19 2.98 0.62
N VAL A 305 -4.67 3.77 -0.31
CA VAL A 305 -3.29 3.65 -0.79
C VAL A 305 -2.54 4.97 -0.67
N ALA A 306 -2.84 5.96 -1.51
CA ALA A 306 -2.03 7.16 -1.65
C ALA A 306 -1.94 7.98 -0.34
N LEU A 307 -3.06 8.16 0.37
CA LEU A 307 -3.05 8.83 1.66
C LEU A 307 -2.33 8.00 2.75
N PRO A 308 -2.63 6.70 2.95
CA PRO A 308 -1.84 5.84 3.83
C PRO A 308 -0.33 5.78 3.54
N GLU A 309 0.11 5.97 2.29
CA GLU A 309 1.53 6.04 1.94
C GLU A 309 2.24 7.24 2.59
N LEU A 310 1.53 8.35 2.83
CA LEU A 310 2.05 9.54 3.52
C LEU A 310 2.27 9.29 5.01
N ASP A 311 1.52 8.37 5.62
CA ASP A 311 1.75 7.90 6.98
C ASP A 311 2.91 6.89 7.09
N GLY A 312 3.54 6.53 5.96
CA GLY A 312 4.59 5.50 5.90
C GLY A 312 4.06 4.06 6.01
N ARG A 313 2.75 3.83 5.78
CA ARG A 313 2.18 2.47 5.85
C ARG A 313 2.63 1.60 4.67
N ILE A 314 2.82 0.32 4.93
CA ILE A 314 3.17 -0.71 3.94
C ILE A 314 1.88 -1.14 3.24
N ILE A 315 1.74 -0.83 1.95
CA ILE A 315 0.53 -1.15 1.20
C ILE A 315 0.46 -2.64 0.89
N SER A 316 -0.68 -3.26 1.22
CA SER A 316 -0.95 -4.68 1.00
C SER A 316 -2.22 -4.88 0.15
N LEU A 317 -2.90 -6.01 0.31
CA LEU A 317 -3.96 -6.51 -0.57
C LEU A 317 -5.38 -6.13 -0.09
N PRO A 318 -6.39 -6.15 -0.99
CA PRO A 318 -7.78 -6.00 -0.61
C PRO A 318 -8.32 -7.27 0.05
N ILE A 319 -8.41 -7.28 1.37
CA ILE A 319 -8.80 -8.47 2.14
C ILE A 319 -10.32 -8.71 2.18
N ALA A 320 -11.12 -7.70 1.81
CA ALA A 320 -12.58 -7.80 1.79
C ALA A 320 -13.20 -6.84 0.76
N PHE A 321 -14.41 -7.17 0.34
CA PHE A 321 -15.15 -6.49 -0.72
C PHE A 321 -16.57 -6.13 -0.27
N LYS A 322 -17.15 -5.11 -0.89
CA LYS A 322 -18.53 -4.70 -0.60
C LYS A 322 -19.50 -5.54 -1.42
N GLU A 323 -20.31 -6.33 -0.74
CA GLU A 323 -21.28 -7.23 -1.38
C GLU A 323 -22.69 -6.94 -0.88
N GLU A 324 -23.67 -7.04 -1.78
CA GLU A 324 -25.08 -6.97 -1.45
C GLU A 324 -25.64 -8.39 -1.26
N ARG A 325 -26.11 -8.71 -0.05
CA ARG A 325 -26.69 -10.02 0.26
C ARG A 325 -28.13 -9.91 0.73
N HIS A 326 -29.02 -10.69 0.14
CA HIS A 326 -30.39 -10.81 0.62
C HIS A 326 -30.41 -11.54 1.97
N ASP A 327 -30.93 -10.90 3.02
CA ASP A 327 -31.23 -11.55 4.30
C ASP A 327 -32.69 -12.04 4.26
N PRO A 328 -32.94 -13.35 4.11
CA PRO A 328 -34.30 -13.88 3.98
C PRO A 328 -35.14 -13.71 5.25
N ARG A 329 -34.50 -13.51 6.41
CA ARG A 329 -35.21 -13.31 7.69
C ARG A 329 -35.80 -11.91 7.76
N LEU A 330 -35.05 -10.92 7.29
CA LEU A 330 -35.50 -9.53 7.20
C LEU A 330 -36.29 -9.22 5.93
N GLY A 331 -36.12 -10.02 4.88
CA GLY A 331 -36.70 -9.78 3.55
C GLY A 331 -36.07 -8.60 2.81
N VAL A 332 -34.81 -8.26 3.13
CA VAL A 332 -34.11 -7.08 2.57
C VAL A 332 -32.69 -7.43 2.16
N THR A 333 -32.19 -6.73 1.14
CA THR A 333 -30.78 -6.77 0.76
C THR A 333 -29.98 -5.86 1.68
N VAL A 334 -28.89 -6.40 2.23
CA VAL A 334 -27.99 -5.70 3.16
C VAL A 334 -26.59 -5.70 2.57
N ALA A 335 -25.98 -4.52 2.48
CA ALA A 335 -24.57 -4.39 2.13
C ALA A 335 -23.70 -4.96 3.25
N ARG A 336 -22.71 -5.80 2.92
CA ARG A 336 -21.76 -6.41 3.85
C ARG A 336 -20.34 -6.27 3.33
N THR A 337 -19.39 -6.27 4.25
CA THR A 337 -17.95 -6.31 3.94
C THR A 337 -17.51 -7.76 4.03
N VAL A 338 -17.48 -8.44 2.88
CA VAL A 338 -17.25 -9.88 2.79
C VAL A 338 -15.74 -10.14 2.59
N PRO A 339 -15.09 -10.90 3.48
CA PRO A 339 -13.67 -11.22 3.34
C PRO A 339 -13.40 -12.22 2.21
N ASP A 340 -12.20 -12.12 1.64
CA ASP A 340 -11.59 -13.19 0.83
C ASP A 340 -10.51 -13.89 1.67
N PRO A 341 -10.73 -15.15 2.10
CA PRO A 341 -9.81 -15.86 2.99
C PRO A 341 -8.40 -16.03 2.44
N ALA A 342 -8.22 -16.14 1.12
CA ALA A 342 -6.90 -16.30 0.52
C ALA A 342 -6.11 -14.99 0.64
N LEU A 343 -6.76 -13.85 0.36
CA LEU A 343 -6.15 -12.53 0.51
C LEU A 343 -5.84 -12.21 1.97
N VAL A 344 -6.79 -12.49 2.88
CA VAL A 344 -6.57 -12.38 4.33
C VAL A 344 -5.35 -13.18 4.78
N GLY A 345 -5.22 -14.42 4.29
CA GLY A 345 -4.10 -15.31 4.64
C GLY A 345 -2.73 -14.75 4.22
N ILE A 346 -2.64 -14.08 3.07
CA ILE A 346 -1.40 -13.43 2.61
C ILE A 346 -1.05 -12.24 3.50
N VAL A 347 -2.00 -11.35 3.77
CA VAL A 347 -1.75 -10.15 4.60
C VAL A 347 -1.40 -10.54 6.05
N ALA A 348 -2.06 -11.57 6.59
CA ALA A 348 -1.74 -12.11 7.91
C ALA A 348 -0.29 -12.63 7.96
N GLU A 349 0.16 -13.34 6.92
CA GLU A 349 1.55 -13.83 6.86
C GLU A 349 2.54 -12.68 6.69
N GLN A 350 2.25 -11.66 5.87
CA GLN A 350 3.07 -10.44 5.75
C GLN A 350 3.30 -9.78 7.12
N ALA A 351 2.22 -9.53 7.87
CA ALA A 351 2.31 -8.94 9.20
C ALA A 351 3.10 -9.81 10.18
N LEU A 352 2.91 -11.13 10.11
CA LEU A 352 3.66 -12.08 10.95
C LEU A 352 5.14 -12.14 10.61
N ARG A 353 5.53 -12.01 9.33
CA ARG A 353 6.94 -11.93 8.92
C ARG A 353 7.60 -10.68 9.50
N TRP A 354 6.94 -9.53 9.46
CA TRP A 354 7.40 -8.31 10.13
C TRP A 354 7.52 -8.48 11.64
N ALA A 355 6.49 -9.05 12.29
CA ALA A 355 6.51 -9.30 13.72
C ALA A 355 7.64 -10.26 14.14
N ARG A 356 7.85 -11.34 13.39
CA ARG A 356 8.96 -12.29 13.62
C ARG A 356 10.32 -11.63 13.38
N LEU A 357 10.45 -10.77 12.37
CA LEU A 357 11.68 -10.04 12.07
C LEU A 357 12.09 -9.11 13.23
N ARG A 358 11.12 -8.46 13.89
CA ARG A 358 11.36 -7.64 15.09
C ARG A 358 11.91 -8.46 16.27
N ARG A 359 11.34 -9.65 16.51
CA ARG A 359 11.70 -10.52 17.64
C ARG A 359 13.00 -11.31 17.43
N LYS A 360 13.35 -11.62 16.17
CA LYS A 360 14.52 -12.45 15.86
C LYS A 360 15.82 -11.69 16.14
N PRO A 361 16.80 -12.26 16.88
CA PRO A 361 18.10 -11.63 17.06
C PRO A 361 18.84 -11.44 15.73
N ASN A 362 19.55 -10.32 15.55
CA ASN A 362 20.28 -10.01 14.31
C ASN A 362 21.25 -11.12 13.89
N SER A 363 21.93 -11.77 14.85
CA SER A 363 22.86 -12.88 14.58
C SER A 363 22.20 -14.12 13.96
N LYS A 364 20.87 -14.24 14.07
CA LYS A 364 20.07 -15.34 13.50
C LYS A 364 19.26 -14.91 12.27
N LYS A 365 19.22 -13.62 11.92
CA LYS A 365 18.50 -13.14 10.75
C LYS A 365 19.20 -13.60 9.47
N ARG A 366 18.41 -14.05 8.51
CA ARG A 366 18.83 -14.38 7.13
C ARG A 366 18.31 -13.31 6.19
N VAL A 367 19.19 -12.68 5.43
CA VAL A 367 18.83 -11.57 4.53
C VAL A 367 19.31 -11.90 3.12
N ALA A 368 18.43 -11.72 2.14
CA ALA A 368 18.79 -11.84 0.73
C ALA A 368 18.95 -10.44 0.13
N ILE A 369 20.13 -10.11 -0.36
CA ILE A 369 20.42 -8.88 -1.11
C ILE A 369 20.39 -9.23 -2.60
N VAL A 370 19.48 -8.62 -3.33
CA VAL A 370 19.28 -8.85 -4.76
C VAL A 370 19.69 -7.59 -5.51
N LEU A 371 20.63 -7.74 -6.44
CA LEU A 371 21.10 -6.65 -7.29
C LEU A 371 20.36 -6.67 -8.63
N SER A 372 19.99 -5.49 -9.11
CA SER A 372 19.35 -5.31 -10.41
C SER A 372 20.27 -5.80 -11.54
N ASN A 373 19.71 -6.45 -12.55
CA ASN A 373 20.48 -7.05 -13.64
C ASN A 373 19.93 -6.62 -15.01
N TYR A 374 19.88 -5.30 -15.22
CA TYR A 374 19.31 -4.69 -16.43
C TYR A 374 20.31 -3.76 -17.16
N PRO A 375 20.54 -3.97 -18.47
CA PRO A 375 20.26 -5.19 -19.25
C PRO A 375 21.16 -6.36 -18.81
N THR A 376 20.82 -7.60 -19.18
CA THR A 376 21.33 -8.87 -18.62
C THR A 376 22.78 -9.24 -18.95
N ARG A 377 23.58 -8.29 -19.44
CA ARG A 377 25.00 -8.51 -19.76
C ARG A 377 25.84 -8.41 -18.48
N SER A 378 26.89 -9.22 -18.37
CA SER A 378 27.78 -9.19 -17.21
C SER A 378 28.37 -7.79 -16.94
N ALA A 379 28.61 -7.00 -17.99
CA ALA A 379 29.08 -5.60 -17.89
C ALA A 379 28.07 -4.61 -17.26
N ARG A 380 26.83 -5.04 -17.03
CA ARG A 380 25.73 -4.25 -16.44
C ARG A 380 25.16 -4.90 -15.18
N ALA A 381 25.83 -5.92 -14.64
CA ALA A 381 25.44 -6.58 -13.41
C ALA A 381 25.44 -5.59 -12.23
N GLY A 382 24.34 -5.53 -11.50
CA GLY A 382 24.16 -4.59 -10.37
C GLY A 382 23.92 -3.14 -10.79
N ASN A 383 23.64 -2.84 -12.06
CA ASN A 383 23.40 -1.48 -12.52
C ASN A 383 22.16 -0.89 -11.83
N ALA A 384 22.34 0.27 -11.18
CA ALA A 384 21.28 1.06 -10.60
C ALA A 384 21.45 2.55 -10.91
N VAL A 385 20.35 3.24 -11.17
CA VAL A 385 20.38 4.64 -11.59
C VAL A 385 20.97 5.52 -10.48
N GLY A 386 22.16 6.06 -10.72
CA GLY A 386 22.80 7.00 -9.81
C GLY A 386 23.33 6.39 -8.51
N LEU A 387 23.46 5.07 -8.43
CA LEU A 387 24.00 4.38 -7.26
C LEU A 387 25.20 3.53 -7.67
N ASP A 388 26.29 3.63 -6.91
CA ASP A 388 27.37 2.65 -6.94
C ASP A 388 26.92 1.43 -6.13
N THR A 389 26.22 0.52 -6.79
CA THR A 389 25.64 -0.67 -6.16
C THR A 389 26.70 -1.57 -5.52
N PRO A 390 27.86 -1.87 -6.17
CA PRO A 390 28.90 -2.67 -5.53
C PRO A 390 29.45 -2.04 -4.24
N ALA A 391 29.83 -0.76 -4.27
CA ALA A 391 30.32 -0.06 -3.08
C ALA A 391 29.25 0.00 -1.98
N SER A 392 28.00 0.28 -2.38
CA SER A 392 26.84 0.32 -1.46
C SER A 392 26.57 -1.04 -0.80
N ALA A 393 26.71 -2.14 -1.55
CA ALA A 393 26.54 -3.49 -1.04
C ALA A 393 27.63 -3.85 -0.02
N VAL A 394 28.90 -3.51 -0.31
CA VAL A 394 30.00 -3.70 0.65
C VAL A 394 29.73 -2.92 1.94
N ARG A 395 29.34 -1.65 1.83
CA ARG A 395 29.04 -0.81 2.99
C ARG A 395 27.87 -1.34 3.80
N LEU A 396 26.83 -1.82 3.13
CA LEU A 396 25.69 -2.49 3.77
C LEU A 396 26.14 -3.75 4.53
N LEU A 397 26.97 -4.61 3.93
CA LEU A 397 27.52 -5.79 4.59
C LEU A 397 28.35 -5.44 5.82
N MET A 398 29.17 -4.38 5.75
CA MET A 398 29.94 -3.86 6.89
C MET A 398 29.01 -3.39 8.01
N ALA A 399 28.02 -2.55 7.70
CA ALA A 399 27.04 -2.05 8.67
C ALA A 399 26.22 -3.18 9.30
N MET A 400 25.84 -4.20 8.51
CA MET A 400 25.18 -5.40 9.03
C MET A 400 26.07 -6.16 10.01
N ARG A 401 27.36 -6.35 9.69
CA ARG A 401 28.31 -7.00 10.62
C ARG A 401 28.41 -6.23 11.94
N GLU A 402 28.53 -4.91 11.89
CA GLU A 402 28.58 -4.02 13.06
C GLU A 402 27.30 -4.07 13.90
N ALA A 403 26.14 -4.17 13.25
CA ALA A 403 24.84 -4.36 13.89
C ALA A 403 24.60 -5.79 14.43
N GLY A 404 25.62 -6.67 14.37
CA GLY A 404 25.57 -8.03 14.95
C GLY A 404 24.95 -9.10 14.06
N TYR A 405 24.78 -8.84 12.76
CA TYR A 405 24.40 -9.88 11.80
C TYR A 405 25.59 -10.81 11.52
N ARG A 406 25.30 -12.07 11.17
CA ARG A 406 26.33 -13.07 10.87
C ARG A 406 26.89 -12.87 9.45
N VAL A 407 27.90 -12.02 9.33
CA VAL A 407 28.65 -11.72 8.09
C VAL A 407 30.15 -11.88 8.40
N PRO A 408 30.71 -13.11 8.32
CA PRO A 408 32.05 -13.41 8.80
C PRO A 408 33.16 -12.74 7.97
N GLU A 409 32.92 -12.54 6.68
CA GLU A 409 33.87 -11.96 5.74
C GLU A 409 33.15 -10.91 4.91
N VAL A 410 33.69 -9.69 4.83
CA VAL A 410 33.15 -8.65 3.95
C VAL A 410 34.21 -8.36 2.90
N PRO A 411 33.86 -8.30 1.61
CA PRO A 411 34.82 -7.91 0.58
C PRO A 411 35.45 -6.54 0.88
N GLU A 412 36.69 -6.36 0.46
CA GLU A 412 37.47 -5.14 0.67
C GLU A 412 36.83 -3.92 -0.03
N ASP A 413 36.36 -4.13 -1.26
CA ASP A 413 35.76 -3.11 -2.11
C ASP A 413 34.70 -3.71 -3.07
N GLY A 414 34.03 -2.83 -3.81
CA GLY A 414 33.01 -3.19 -4.78
C GLY A 414 33.54 -4.10 -5.90
N ASP A 415 34.78 -3.89 -6.34
CA ASP A 415 35.41 -4.69 -7.41
C ASP A 415 35.68 -6.12 -6.96
N GLN A 416 36.15 -6.32 -5.74
CA GLN A 416 36.33 -7.64 -5.14
C GLN A 416 34.97 -8.33 -4.95
N LEU A 417 33.94 -7.61 -4.49
CA LEU A 417 32.59 -8.14 -4.38
C LEU A 417 32.08 -8.65 -5.73
N MET A 418 32.16 -7.84 -6.78
CA MET A 418 31.65 -8.20 -8.11
C MET A 418 32.44 -9.34 -8.74
N ARG A 419 33.77 -9.38 -8.58
CA ARG A 419 34.59 -10.52 -9.02
C ARG A 419 34.17 -11.81 -8.34
N ARG A 420 33.96 -11.80 -7.02
CA ARG A 420 33.50 -12.98 -6.28
C ARG A 420 32.10 -13.40 -6.69
N LEU A 421 31.18 -12.46 -6.87
CA LEU A 421 29.82 -12.74 -7.30
C LEU A 421 29.78 -13.38 -8.70
N LEU A 422 30.44 -12.76 -9.68
CA LEU A 422 30.44 -13.24 -11.06
C LEU A 422 31.15 -14.60 -11.21
N ALA A 423 32.13 -14.90 -10.35
CA ALA A 423 32.77 -16.21 -10.30
C ALA A 423 31.83 -17.34 -9.82
N THR A 424 30.69 -17.02 -9.20
CA THR A 424 29.65 -18.01 -8.85
C THR A 424 28.67 -18.28 -9.99
N GLY A 425 28.85 -17.61 -11.14
CA GLY A 425 27.96 -17.63 -12.29
C GLY A 425 27.15 -16.34 -12.42
N SER A 426 26.81 -15.98 -13.66
CA SER A 426 25.91 -14.88 -14.00
C SER A 426 24.77 -15.38 -14.89
N TYR A 427 23.75 -14.54 -15.12
CA TYR A 427 22.70 -14.86 -16.09
C TYR A 427 23.11 -14.58 -17.55
N ASP A 428 24.41 -14.41 -17.80
CA ASP A 428 24.97 -14.21 -19.13
C ASP A 428 25.33 -15.56 -19.75
N ARG A 429 24.61 -15.96 -20.80
CA ARG A 429 24.76 -17.29 -21.42
C ARG A 429 26.15 -17.50 -22.04
N GLU A 430 26.83 -16.44 -22.44
CA GLU A 430 28.19 -16.53 -23.00
C GLU A 430 29.24 -16.93 -21.96
N HIS A 431 28.96 -16.66 -20.68
CA HIS A 431 29.89 -16.89 -19.56
C HIS A 431 29.37 -17.93 -18.56
N LEU A 432 28.20 -18.51 -18.82
CA LEU A 432 27.60 -19.55 -17.99
C LEU A 432 28.19 -20.92 -18.32
N THR A 433 28.70 -21.63 -17.32
CA THR A 433 29.26 -22.98 -17.46
C THR A 433 28.40 -24.00 -16.69
N GLU A 434 28.49 -25.27 -17.06
CA GLU A 434 27.84 -26.35 -16.30
C GLU A 434 28.37 -26.43 -14.86
N GLU A 435 29.65 -26.12 -14.65
CA GLU A 435 30.26 -26.08 -13.32
C GLU A 435 29.66 -24.99 -12.43
N HIS A 436 29.41 -23.79 -12.98
CA HIS A 436 28.71 -22.71 -12.26
C HIS A 436 27.30 -23.16 -11.82
N LEU A 437 26.58 -23.87 -12.70
CA LEU A 437 25.23 -24.37 -12.40
C LEU A 437 25.25 -25.48 -11.35
N ALA A 438 26.22 -26.39 -11.40
CA ALA A 438 26.35 -27.49 -10.46
C ALA A 438 26.70 -27.02 -9.04
N HIS A 439 27.48 -25.93 -8.91
CA HIS A 439 27.96 -25.40 -7.64
C HIS A 439 27.20 -24.15 -7.15
N ALA A 440 26.09 -23.80 -7.80
CA ALA A 440 25.25 -22.70 -7.36
C ALA A 440 24.79 -22.92 -5.89
N PRO A 441 24.83 -21.88 -5.04
CA PRO A 441 24.45 -22.01 -3.62
C PRO A 441 22.97 -22.38 -3.44
N GLY A 442 22.12 -21.94 -4.38
CA GLY A 442 20.74 -22.39 -4.45
C GLY A 442 20.56 -23.42 -5.55
N ARG A 443 20.02 -24.59 -5.20
CA ARG A 443 19.58 -25.60 -6.15
C ARG A 443 18.16 -26.03 -5.79
N VAL A 444 17.23 -25.85 -6.72
CA VAL A 444 15.83 -26.24 -6.54
C VAL A 444 15.56 -27.49 -7.35
N PRO A 445 15.41 -28.67 -6.72
CA PRO A 445 15.06 -29.90 -7.41
C PRO A 445 13.76 -29.74 -8.21
N ALA A 446 13.70 -30.36 -9.39
CA ALA A 446 12.52 -30.29 -10.26
C ALA A 446 11.22 -30.73 -9.57
N GLU A 447 11.28 -31.67 -8.63
CA GLU A 447 10.12 -32.10 -7.85
C GLU A 447 9.63 -31.02 -6.88
N GLU A 448 10.57 -30.36 -6.19
CA GLU A 448 10.23 -29.26 -5.28
C GLU A 448 9.64 -28.08 -6.03
N TYR A 449 10.24 -27.70 -7.16
CA TYR A 449 9.69 -26.65 -8.00
C TYR A 449 8.29 -26.99 -8.53
N ARG A 450 8.07 -28.24 -8.98
CA ARG A 450 6.74 -28.70 -9.43
C ARG A 450 5.69 -28.58 -8.32
N ARG A 451 6.04 -28.86 -7.07
CA ARG A 451 5.15 -28.68 -5.92
C ARG A 451 4.77 -27.21 -5.72
N TRP A 452 5.74 -26.29 -5.83
CA TRP A 452 5.47 -24.85 -5.75
C TRP A 452 4.61 -24.37 -6.92
N PHE A 453 4.91 -24.83 -8.13
CA PHE A 453 4.20 -24.49 -9.35
C PHE A 453 2.73 -24.95 -9.32
N GLN A 454 2.46 -26.15 -8.82
CA GLN A 454 1.10 -26.68 -8.65
C GLN A 454 0.27 -25.89 -7.63
N GLY A 455 0.91 -25.15 -6.72
CA GLY A 455 0.24 -24.27 -5.76
C GLY A 455 -0.19 -22.92 -6.34
N LEU A 456 0.21 -22.59 -7.57
CA LEU A 456 -0.23 -21.36 -8.24
C LEU A 456 -1.67 -21.47 -8.76
N PRO A 457 -2.39 -20.36 -8.93
CA PRO A 457 -3.63 -20.35 -9.69
C PRO A 457 -3.47 -20.98 -11.08
N GLU A 458 -4.48 -21.73 -11.53
CA GLU A 458 -4.42 -22.49 -12.78
C GLU A 458 -4.11 -21.60 -13.99
N ALA A 459 -4.67 -20.39 -14.04
CA ALA A 459 -4.39 -19.41 -15.10
C ALA A 459 -2.89 -19.11 -15.23
N LEU A 460 -2.20 -18.86 -14.11
CA LEU A 460 -0.74 -18.62 -14.12
C LEU A 460 0.04 -19.85 -14.58
N GLN A 461 -0.42 -21.05 -14.20
CA GLN A 461 0.22 -22.29 -14.64
C GLN A 461 0.10 -22.46 -16.15
N GLN A 462 -1.07 -22.17 -16.73
CA GLN A 462 -1.32 -22.29 -18.16
C GLN A 462 -0.51 -21.24 -18.95
N GLU A 463 -0.50 -19.98 -18.51
CA GLU A 463 0.29 -18.90 -19.12
C GLU A 463 1.79 -19.21 -19.12
N MET A 464 2.33 -19.58 -17.95
CA MET A 464 3.75 -19.93 -17.84
C MET A 464 4.11 -21.14 -18.70
N GLN A 465 3.25 -22.16 -18.76
CA GLN A 465 3.50 -23.33 -19.61
C GLN A 465 3.43 -22.99 -21.10
N GLY A 466 2.50 -22.14 -21.50
CA GLY A 466 2.39 -21.66 -22.88
C GLY A 466 3.63 -20.88 -23.32
N ALA A 467 4.19 -20.04 -22.44
CA ALA A 467 5.35 -19.22 -22.74
C ALA A 467 6.70 -19.98 -22.60
N TRP A 468 6.84 -20.84 -21.60
CA TRP A 468 8.13 -21.38 -21.17
C TRP A 468 8.21 -22.93 -21.13
N GLY A 469 7.15 -23.62 -21.56
CA GLY A 469 7.08 -25.08 -21.58
C GLY A 469 6.74 -25.70 -20.22
N ALA A 470 6.93 -27.02 -20.08
CA ALA A 470 6.59 -27.72 -18.85
C ALA A 470 7.59 -27.39 -17.70
N PRO A 471 7.12 -27.29 -16.43
CA PRO A 471 8.01 -27.12 -15.29
C PRO A 471 8.99 -28.32 -15.17
N PRO A 472 10.26 -28.09 -14.78
CA PRO A 472 10.85 -26.85 -14.28
C PRO A 472 11.37 -25.89 -15.37
N GLY A 473 11.09 -26.16 -16.65
CA GLY A 473 11.74 -25.50 -17.77
C GLY A 473 13.18 -25.98 -17.99
N GLN A 474 13.84 -25.38 -18.98
CA GLN A 474 15.20 -25.76 -19.39
C GLN A 474 16.26 -24.73 -18.99
N VAL A 475 15.84 -23.52 -18.58
CA VAL A 475 16.73 -22.39 -18.34
C VAL A 475 17.36 -22.49 -16.94
N TYR A 476 18.70 -22.43 -16.86
CA TYR A 476 19.50 -22.68 -15.64
C TYR A 476 19.18 -24.02 -14.96
N CYS A 477 18.77 -25.01 -15.74
CA CYS A 477 18.50 -26.35 -15.25
C CYS A 477 19.73 -27.23 -15.49
N ALA A 478 20.35 -27.72 -14.41
CA ALA A 478 21.47 -28.66 -14.46
C ALA A 478 21.23 -29.82 -13.48
N GLU A 479 21.49 -31.04 -13.94
CA GLU A 479 21.30 -32.28 -13.17
C GLU A 479 19.90 -32.41 -12.53
N GLY A 480 18.86 -31.92 -13.22
CA GLY A 480 17.47 -31.99 -12.73
C GLY A 480 17.11 -30.98 -11.63
N ALA A 481 17.93 -29.94 -11.43
CA ALA A 481 17.65 -28.83 -10.52
C ALA A 481 17.83 -27.47 -11.20
N LEU A 482 17.01 -26.49 -10.82
CA LEU A 482 17.19 -25.09 -11.19
C LEU A 482 18.29 -24.48 -10.29
N ALA A 483 19.36 -24.01 -10.90
CA ALA A 483 20.51 -23.43 -10.23
C ALA A 483 20.32 -21.92 -10.03
N ILE A 484 20.54 -21.44 -8.81
CA ILE A 484 20.42 -20.03 -8.40
C ILE A 484 21.82 -19.55 -8.00
N PRO A 485 22.55 -18.89 -8.93
CA PRO A 485 23.91 -18.43 -8.68
C PRO A 485 23.92 -17.22 -7.74
N GLY A 486 24.96 -17.12 -6.92
CA GLY A 486 25.14 -16.03 -5.98
C GLY A 486 26.22 -16.32 -4.95
N LEU A 487 26.44 -15.37 -4.06
CA LEU A 487 27.38 -15.44 -2.96
C LEU A 487 26.62 -15.62 -1.64
N VAL A 488 27.00 -16.62 -0.84
CA VAL A 488 26.50 -16.78 0.54
C VAL A 488 27.61 -16.42 1.52
N VAL A 489 27.37 -15.38 2.31
CA VAL A 489 28.29 -14.87 3.33
C VAL A 489 27.63 -14.99 4.70
N GLY A 490 27.91 -16.09 5.40
CA GLY A 490 27.28 -16.37 6.70
C GLY A 490 25.77 -16.59 6.57
N ASN A 491 24.97 -15.64 7.05
CA ASN A 491 23.51 -15.66 6.92
C ASN A 491 22.98 -14.67 5.85
N VAL A 492 23.86 -14.12 5.01
CA VAL A 492 23.46 -13.20 3.93
C VAL A 492 23.67 -13.89 2.60
N TYR A 493 22.63 -13.90 1.76
CA TYR A 493 22.73 -14.24 0.35
C TYR A 493 22.85 -12.95 -0.46
N LEU A 494 23.75 -12.89 -1.43
CA LEU A 494 23.88 -11.80 -2.38
C LEU A 494 23.87 -12.37 -3.80
N GLY A 495 22.91 -11.94 -4.61
CA GLY A 495 22.73 -12.49 -5.95
C GLY A 495 22.19 -11.47 -6.94
N LEU A 496 22.26 -11.80 -8.22
CA LEU A 496 21.63 -11.02 -9.27
C LEU A 496 20.14 -11.39 -9.35
N GLN A 497 19.29 -10.43 -9.71
CA GLN A 497 17.90 -10.72 -10.07
C GLN A 497 17.88 -11.52 -11.38
N PRO A 498 17.13 -12.63 -11.46
CA PRO A 498 16.95 -13.35 -12.72
C PRO A 498 16.30 -12.44 -13.76
N PRO A 499 16.60 -12.63 -15.05
CA PRO A 499 15.94 -11.86 -16.08
C PRO A 499 14.50 -12.33 -16.29
N ARG A 500 13.64 -11.39 -16.69
CA ARG A 500 12.21 -11.65 -16.89
C ARG A 500 11.94 -12.69 -17.99
N GLY A 501 12.77 -12.72 -19.03
CA GLY A 501 12.69 -13.66 -20.14
C GLY A 501 14.05 -13.92 -20.77
N PHE A 502 14.10 -14.88 -21.70
CA PHE A 502 15.31 -15.30 -22.41
C PHE A 502 15.01 -15.52 -23.90
N GLY A 503 15.95 -15.22 -24.80
CA GLY A 503 15.79 -15.50 -26.23
C GLY A 503 16.69 -14.65 -27.14
N GLU A 504 16.61 -14.91 -28.45
CA GLU A 504 17.36 -14.19 -29.51
C GLU A 504 16.83 -12.77 -29.78
N ASP A 505 15.63 -12.45 -29.28
CA ASP A 505 15.06 -11.11 -29.31
C ASP A 505 14.83 -10.58 -27.88
N PRO A 506 15.89 -10.05 -27.23
CA PRO A 506 15.77 -9.35 -25.96
C PRO A 506 14.75 -8.21 -26.03
N MET A 507 14.62 -7.51 -27.17
CA MET A 507 13.70 -6.38 -27.31
C MET A 507 12.24 -6.82 -27.22
N ALA A 508 11.86 -7.96 -27.80
CA ALA A 508 10.51 -8.51 -27.66
C ALA A 508 10.13 -8.83 -26.20
N VAL A 509 11.08 -9.35 -25.40
CA VAL A 509 10.89 -9.59 -23.96
C VAL A 509 10.62 -8.30 -23.17
N TYR A 510 11.16 -7.17 -23.62
CA TYR A 510 10.97 -5.85 -22.99
C TYR A 510 9.76 -5.07 -23.55
N HIS A 511 9.28 -5.40 -24.75
CA HIS A 511 8.10 -4.77 -25.38
C HIS A 511 6.80 -5.56 -25.20
N SER A 512 6.85 -6.76 -24.62
CA SER A 512 5.67 -7.55 -24.22
C SER A 512 5.34 -7.35 -22.73
N PRO A 513 4.48 -6.37 -22.38
CA PRO A 513 4.16 -6.04 -20.98
C PRO A 513 3.48 -7.21 -20.23
N ASP A 514 2.88 -8.13 -20.97
CA ASP A 514 2.13 -9.30 -20.54
C ASP A 514 2.95 -10.59 -20.49
N LEU A 515 4.23 -10.58 -20.91
CA LEU A 515 5.08 -11.78 -20.89
C LEU A 515 5.25 -12.31 -19.45
N PRO A 516 4.80 -13.54 -19.12
CA PRO A 516 4.95 -14.10 -17.79
C PRO A 516 6.42 -14.33 -17.42
N PRO A 517 6.79 -14.29 -16.13
CA PRO A 517 8.12 -14.66 -15.68
C PRO A 517 8.45 -16.11 -16.04
N THR A 518 9.74 -16.39 -16.21
CA THR A 518 10.21 -17.75 -16.48
C THR A 518 10.06 -18.65 -15.25
N HIS A 519 10.11 -19.98 -15.45
CA HIS A 519 10.13 -20.93 -14.34
C HIS A 519 11.28 -20.67 -13.36
N HIS A 520 12.46 -20.31 -13.88
CA HIS A 520 13.63 -19.98 -13.09
C HIS A 520 13.43 -18.71 -12.25
N TYR A 521 12.79 -17.67 -12.80
CA TYR A 521 12.47 -16.44 -12.07
C TYR A 521 11.56 -16.71 -10.86
N LEU A 522 10.51 -17.52 -11.05
CA LEU A 522 9.65 -17.94 -9.93
C LEU A 522 10.42 -18.79 -8.91
N ALA A 523 11.22 -19.74 -9.38
CA ALA A 523 12.02 -20.61 -8.52
C ALA A 523 13.00 -19.82 -7.65
N PHE A 524 13.59 -18.74 -8.19
CA PHE A 524 14.48 -17.85 -7.45
C PHE A 524 13.82 -17.26 -6.21
N TYR A 525 12.68 -16.58 -6.35
CA TYR A 525 12.02 -15.95 -5.20
C TYR A 525 11.43 -16.98 -4.23
N ARG A 526 10.92 -18.11 -4.74
CA ARG A 526 10.46 -19.22 -3.88
C ARG A 526 11.61 -19.85 -3.10
N TRP A 527 12.78 -19.99 -3.72
CA TRP A 527 13.97 -20.45 -3.02
C TRP A 527 14.47 -19.44 -1.98
N LEU A 528 14.48 -18.13 -2.28
CA LEU A 528 14.81 -17.12 -1.25
C LEU A 528 13.92 -17.27 -0.02
N ARG A 529 12.62 -17.51 -0.23
CA ARG A 529 11.62 -17.66 0.83
C ARG A 529 11.71 -18.98 1.58
N ASP A 530 11.71 -20.09 0.86
CA ASP A 530 11.49 -21.43 1.43
C ASP A 530 12.79 -22.23 1.55
N GLY A 531 13.70 -22.09 0.58
CA GLY A 531 14.99 -22.79 0.53
C GLY A 531 16.06 -22.13 1.39
N PHE A 532 16.46 -20.90 1.04
CA PHE A 532 17.37 -20.09 1.85
C PHE A 532 16.72 -19.71 3.19
N GLY A 533 15.40 -19.52 3.20
CA GLY A 533 14.65 -19.17 4.42
C GLY A 533 14.92 -17.74 4.87
N ALA A 534 14.95 -16.79 3.93
CA ALA A 534 15.13 -15.37 4.20
C ALA A 534 14.06 -14.88 5.20
N ASP A 535 14.49 -14.01 6.12
CA ASP A 535 13.58 -13.23 6.96
C ASP A 535 13.22 -11.88 6.29
N ALA A 536 14.07 -11.39 5.38
CA ALA A 536 13.84 -10.19 4.57
C ALA A 536 14.63 -10.24 3.26
N VAL A 537 14.13 -9.53 2.25
CA VAL A 537 14.79 -9.28 0.97
C VAL A 537 15.14 -7.80 0.87
N VAL A 538 16.34 -7.49 0.37
CA VAL A 538 16.78 -6.14 0.02
C VAL A 538 16.98 -6.11 -1.49
N HIS A 539 16.15 -5.38 -2.23
CA HIS A 539 16.50 -5.03 -3.61
C HIS A 539 17.37 -3.78 -3.59
N LEU A 540 18.64 -3.88 -3.97
CA LEU A 540 19.59 -2.78 -3.83
C LEU A 540 19.65 -1.95 -5.12
N GLY A 541 18.94 -0.82 -5.12
CA GLY A 541 18.98 0.18 -6.18
C GLY A 541 17.88 0.04 -7.25
N LYS A 542 17.49 1.19 -7.81
CA LYS A 542 16.49 1.30 -8.89
C LYS A 542 17.01 0.70 -10.20
N HIS A 543 16.25 -0.11 -10.95
CA HIS A 543 14.98 -0.76 -10.62
C HIS A 543 15.09 -2.25 -10.83
N GLY A 544 14.32 -2.99 -10.04
CA GLY A 544 14.09 -4.41 -10.22
C GLY A 544 12.99 -4.62 -11.24
N THR A 545 12.68 -5.88 -11.51
CA THR A 545 11.65 -6.27 -12.48
C THR A 545 10.43 -6.93 -11.84
N LEU A 546 10.46 -7.18 -10.53
CA LEU A 546 9.43 -7.93 -9.80
C LEU A 546 8.09 -7.18 -9.79
N GLU A 547 8.15 -5.90 -9.44
CA GLU A 547 7.03 -4.98 -9.36
C GLU A 547 6.41 -4.70 -10.75
N TRP A 548 7.12 -5.01 -11.82
CA TRP A 548 6.70 -4.83 -13.21
C TRP A 548 6.15 -6.10 -13.87
N LEU A 549 6.19 -7.25 -13.18
CA LEU A 549 5.63 -8.50 -13.70
C LEU A 549 4.12 -8.38 -13.97
N PRO A 550 3.55 -9.15 -14.92
CA PRO A 550 2.15 -9.02 -15.30
C PRO A 550 1.18 -9.22 -14.13
N GLY A 551 0.04 -8.54 -14.20
CA GLY A 551 -0.98 -8.54 -13.17
C GLY A 551 -1.59 -7.15 -13.00
N LYS A 552 -2.52 -7.05 -12.04
CA LYS A 552 -3.29 -5.83 -11.75
C LYS A 552 -2.38 -4.63 -11.45
N GLY A 553 -2.84 -3.42 -11.79
CA GLY A 553 -2.11 -2.18 -11.50
C GLY A 553 -1.84 -1.98 -10.00
N ILE A 554 -2.85 -2.23 -9.16
CA ILE A 554 -2.80 -2.07 -7.70
C ILE A 554 -3.85 -2.93 -7.00
N GLY A 555 -3.60 -3.32 -5.74
CA GLY A 555 -4.50 -4.21 -5.01
C GLY A 555 -4.51 -5.58 -5.66
N LEU A 556 -3.34 -6.20 -5.69
CA LEU A 556 -3.06 -7.42 -6.45
C LEU A 556 -3.88 -8.62 -5.98
N SER A 557 -4.06 -9.59 -6.88
CA SER A 557 -4.62 -10.91 -6.56
C SER A 557 -3.52 -11.97 -6.39
N PRO A 558 -3.84 -13.18 -5.90
CA PRO A 558 -2.91 -14.31 -5.92
C PRO A 558 -2.52 -14.73 -7.35
N ALA A 559 -3.33 -14.35 -8.35
CA ALA A 559 -3.06 -14.54 -9.77
C ALA A 559 -2.28 -13.37 -10.41
N CYS A 560 -1.63 -12.52 -9.61
CA CYS A 560 -0.66 -11.54 -10.11
C CYS A 560 0.75 -12.07 -9.87
N TYR A 561 1.63 -12.00 -10.88
CA TYR A 561 2.99 -12.55 -10.76
C TYR A 561 3.86 -11.94 -9.65
N PRO A 562 3.77 -10.63 -9.32
CA PRO A 562 4.48 -10.09 -8.16
C PRO A 562 4.10 -10.81 -6.86
N THR A 563 2.80 -10.97 -6.60
CA THR A 563 2.26 -11.73 -5.45
C THR A 563 2.66 -13.20 -5.51
N ALA A 564 2.63 -13.82 -6.69
CA ALA A 564 3.00 -15.22 -6.87
C ALA A 564 4.49 -15.48 -6.63
N CYS A 565 5.37 -14.51 -6.91
CA CYS A 565 6.80 -14.63 -6.67
C CYS A 565 7.15 -14.36 -5.20
N LEU A 566 6.65 -13.25 -4.65
CA LEU A 566 6.99 -12.78 -3.31
C LEU A 566 5.70 -12.38 -2.58
N PRO A 567 4.93 -13.31 -2.00
CA PRO A 567 3.65 -12.96 -1.39
C PRO A 567 3.79 -12.29 -0.02
N ASP A 568 4.80 -12.67 0.76
CA ASP A 568 4.82 -12.45 2.22
C ASP A 568 6.13 -11.86 2.78
N LEU A 569 7.27 -12.07 2.12
CA LEU A 569 8.55 -11.61 2.65
C LEU A 569 8.64 -10.08 2.71
N PRO A 570 9.13 -9.50 3.83
CA PRO A 570 9.52 -8.11 3.91
C PRO A 570 10.48 -7.75 2.78
N LEU A 571 10.10 -6.80 1.94
CA LEU A 571 10.93 -6.26 0.87
C LEU A 571 11.38 -4.85 1.25
N LEU A 572 12.67 -4.70 1.56
CA LEU A 572 13.34 -3.42 1.78
C LEU A 572 13.96 -2.98 0.45
N TYR A 573 13.86 -1.69 0.13
CA TYR A 573 14.23 -1.23 -1.19
C TYR A 573 14.93 0.15 -1.13
N PRO A 574 16.27 0.19 -1.04
CA PRO A 574 17.04 1.39 -1.31
C PRO A 574 16.73 1.98 -2.69
N PHE A 575 16.20 3.20 -2.73
CA PHE A 575 15.67 3.81 -3.95
C PHE A 575 16.10 5.27 -4.06
N ILE A 576 16.32 5.78 -5.28
CA ILE A 576 16.75 7.17 -5.49
C ILE A 576 15.60 8.15 -5.20
N VAL A 577 15.87 9.18 -4.39
CA VAL A 577 14.84 10.12 -3.89
C VAL A 577 14.09 10.88 -5.00
N ASN A 578 14.73 11.14 -6.13
CA ASN A 578 14.16 11.92 -7.24
C ASN A 578 13.36 11.07 -8.25
N ASP A 579 13.06 9.81 -7.93
CA ASP A 579 12.19 8.96 -8.75
C ASP A 579 11.03 8.35 -7.94
N PRO A 580 10.09 9.19 -7.47
CA PRO A 580 8.97 8.73 -6.66
C PRO A 580 7.98 7.84 -7.44
N GLY A 581 7.93 7.97 -8.77
CA GLY A 581 6.99 7.22 -9.62
C GLY A 581 7.25 5.72 -9.60
N GLU A 582 8.48 5.31 -9.91
CA GLU A 582 8.86 3.89 -9.87
C GLU A 582 8.93 3.36 -8.42
N GLY A 583 9.34 4.19 -7.46
CA GLY A 583 9.30 3.83 -6.04
C GLY A 583 7.87 3.51 -5.56
N ALA A 584 6.88 4.30 -5.99
CA ALA A 584 5.46 4.03 -5.70
C ALA A 584 4.97 2.72 -6.34
N GLN A 585 5.44 2.37 -7.53
CA GLN A 585 5.14 1.08 -8.17
C GLN A 585 5.60 -0.10 -7.29
N ALA A 586 6.83 -0.05 -6.78
CA ALA A 586 7.37 -1.07 -5.88
C ALA A 586 6.57 -1.16 -4.57
N LYS A 587 6.18 -0.03 -3.97
CA LYS A 587 5.30 0.01 -2.77
C LYS A 587 3.97 -0.68 -3.02
N ARG A 588 3.34 -0.43 -4.17
CA ARG A 588 1.95 -0.82 -4.48
C ARG A 588 1.81 -2.22 -5.08
N ARG A 589 2.87 -2.74 -5.72
CA ARG A 589 2.86 -4.05 -6.41
C ARG A 589 3.77 -5.10 -5.77
N ALA A 590 4.64 -4.73 -4.83
CA ALA A 590 5.53 -5.67 -4.16
C ALA A 590 5.67 -5.39 -2.66
N HIS A 591 4.72 -4.65 -2.06
CA HIS A 591 4.67 -4.27 -0.64
C HIS A 591 6.03 -3.78 -0.10
N ALA A 592 6.77 -3.06 -0.97
CA ALA A 592 8.11 -2.62 -0.69
C ALA A 592 8.13 -1.49 0.36
N VAL A 593 9.10 -1.54 1.25
CA VAL A 593 9.49 -0.42 2.11
C VAL A 593 10.65 0.29 1.45
N ILE A 594 10.35 1.45 0.87
CA ILE A 594 11.35 2.31 0.25
C ILE A 594 12.18 2.97 1.34
N VAL A 595 13.50 2.83 1.22
CA VAL A 595 14.49 3.58 2.01
C VAL A 595 15.20 4.50 1.02
N ASP A 596 14.85 5.77 1.00
CA ASP A 596 15.39 6.68 0.01
C ASP A 596 16.88 6.95 0.22
N HIS A 597 17.59 7.16 -0.88
CA HIS A 597 18.98 7.60 -0.87
C HIS A 597 19.15 8.84 -1.75
N LEU A 598 20.20 9.60 -1.48
CA LEU A 598 20.48 10.83 -2.19
C LEU A 598 20.77 10.54 -3.67
N MET A 599 20.48 11.52 -4.52
CA MET A 599 20.97 11.53 -5.90
C MET A 599 22.52 11.56 -5.93
N PRO A 600 23.14 11.16 -7.05
CA PRO A 600 24.56 11.38 -7.26
C PRO A 600 24.99 12.83 -6.99
N PRO A 601 26.25 13.05 -6.59
CA PRO A 601 26.80 14.39 -6.53
C PRO A 601 26.61 15.10 -7.87
N MET A 602 26.19 16.36 -7.82
CA MET A 602 25.94 17.19 -9.00
C MET A 602 27.11 18.14 -9.22
N THR A 603 27.47 18.41 -10.48
CA THR A 603 28.48 19.40 -10.85
C THR A 603 28.09 20.12 -12.14
N ALA A 604 28.68 21.28 -12.40
CA ALA A 604 28.53 21.96 -13.68
C ALA A 604 29.30 21.22 -14.76
N ALA A 605 28.73 21.09 -15.97
CA ALA A 605 29.40 20.41 -17.07
C ALA A 605 30.70 21.10 -17.48
N GLY A 606 30.75 22.43 -17.37
CA GLY A 606 31.90 23.24 -17.76
C GLY A 606 32.16 23.21 -19.26
N THR A 607 33.28 23.78 -19.68
CA THR A 607 33.79 23.68 -21.06
C THR A 607 35.09 22.91 -21.09
N TYR A 608 35.29 22.12 -22.14
CA TYR A 608 36.50 21.34 -22.35
C TYR A 608 36.77 21.19 -23.86
N GLY A 609 38.00 20.82 -24.22
CA GLY A 609 38.37 20.54 -25.60
C GLY A 609 38.06 21.71 -26.55
N ASP A 610 37.28 21.44 -27.58
CA ASP A 610 36.91 22.43 -28.61
C ASP A 610 36.02 23.56 -28.10
N LEU A 611 35.15 23.30 -27.11
CA LEU A 611 34.28 24.34 -26.54
C LEU A 611 35.09 25.39 -25.77
N ALA A 612 36.07 24.96 -24.97
CA ALA A 612 36.96 25.87 -24.26
C ALA A 612 37.84 26.69 -25.22
N ARG A 613 38.29 26.07 -26.33
CA ARG A 613 39.00 26.79 -27.40
C ARG A 613 38.11 27.81 -28.10
N LEU A 614 36.83 27.48 -28.29
CA LEU A 614 35.86 28.36 -28.93
C LEU A 614 35.58 29.60 -28.07
N GLU A 615 35.39 29.45 -26.75
CA GLU A 615 35.30 30.58 -25.82
C GLU A 615 36.52 31.52 -25.92
N GLN A 616 37.74 30.95 -25.96
CA GLN A 616 38.97 31.74 -26.11
C GLN A 616 39.01 32.54 -27.42
N LEU A 617 38.60 31.92 -28.53
CA LEU A 617 38.55 32.60 -29.83
C LEU A 617 37.46 33.69 -29.86
N MET A 618 36.33 33.49 -29.19
CA MET A 618 35.27 34.49 -29.07
C MET A 618 35.72 35.70 -28.24
N ASP A 619 36.42 35.47 -27.12
CA ASP A 619 37.08 36.54 -26.35
C ASP A 619 38.12 37.29 -27.20
N GLU A 620 38.90 36.58 -28.00
CA GLU A 620 39.87 37.17 -28.93
C GLU A 620 39.18 38.00 -30.01
N TYR A 621 38.06 37.53 -30.56
CA TYR A 621 37.25 38.26 -31.53
C TYR A 621 36.72 39.57 -30.94
N ALA A 622 36.15 39.54 -29.74
CA ALA A 622 35.65 40.73 -29.05
C ALA A 622 36.77 41.75 -28.76
N ARG A 623 37.96 41.28 -28.36
CA ARG A 623 39.14 42.15 -28.16
C ARG A 623 39.64 42.74 -29.48
N ALA A 624 39.72 41.94 -30.54
CA ALA A 624 40.13 42.40 -31.86
C ALA A 624 39.16 43.46 -32.42
N GLN A 625 37.87 43.33 -32.15
CA GLN A 625 36.85 44.31 -32.57
C GLN A 625 37.12 45.70 -31.99
N ALA A 626 37.60 45.78 -30.74
CA ALA A 626 37.89 47.03 -30.06
C ALA A 626 39.29 47.59 -30.35
N MET A 627 40.30 46.72 -30.53
CA MET A 627 41.72 47.11 -30.49
C MET A 627 42.48 46.92 -31.80
N ASP A 628 42.06 45.98 -32.65
CA ASP A 628 42.76 45.64 -33.90
C ASP A 628 41.81 45.04 -34.96
N PRO A 629 40.91 45.85 -35.56
CA PRO A 629 39.89 45.35 -36.48
C PRO A 629 40.44 44.65 -37.73
N ALA A 630 41.71 44.88 -38.08
CA ALA A 630 42.37 44.22 -39.19
C ALA A 630 42.52 42.70 -39.00
N LYS A 631 42.46 42.20 -37.75
CA LYS A 631 42.52 40.77 -37.43
C LYS A 631 41.17 40.04 -37.46
N LEU A 632 40.05 40.77 -37.50
CA LEU A 632 38.71 40.17 -37.43
C LEU A 632 38.47 39.08 -38.50
N PRO A 633 38.85 39.23 -39.78
CA PRO A 633 38.64 38.18 -40.77
C PRO A 633 39.35 36.87 -40.44
N LEU A 634 40.55 36.95 -39.85
CA LEU A 634 41.33 35.77 -39.48
C LEU A 634 40.70 35.04 -38.29
N VAL A 635 40.33 35.77 -37.24
CA VAL A 635 39.70 35.18 -36.04
C VAL A 635 38.33 34.60 -36.38
N ARG A 636 37.56 35.29 -37.24
CA ARG A 636 36.27 34.82 -37.79
C ARG A 636 36.41 33.47 -38.49
N GLN A 637 37.40 33.33 -39.37
CA GLN A 637 37.69 32.06 -40.05
C GLN A 637 38.06 30.95 -39.06
N GLN A 638 38.92 31.26 -38.08
CA GLN A 638 39.32 30.29 -37.05
C GLN A 638 38.12 29.81 -36.19
N ILE A 639 37.20 30.71 -35.86
CA ILE A 639 35.96 30.37 -35.15
C ILE A 639 35.09 29.45 -36.02
N TRP A 640 34.87 29.80 -37.28
CA TRP A 640 34.02 29.00 -38.18
C TRP A 640 34.61 27.59 -38.41
N GLU A 641 35.92 27.48 -38.68
CA GLU A 641 36.60 26.21 -38.83
C GLU A 641 36.49 25.33 -37.57
N LEU A 642 36.55 25.95 -36.39
CA LEU A 642 36.39 25.23 -35.12
C LEU A 642 34.95 24.76 -34.91
N VAL A 643 33.96 25.59 -35.24
CA VAL A 643 32.53 25.24 -35.20
C VAL A 643 32.23 24.07 -36.16
N GLU A 644 32.79 24.07 -37.36
CA GLU A 644 32.64 22.96 -38.31
C GLU A 644 33.30 21.68 -37.79
N ARG A 645 34.56 21.77 -37.34
CA ARG A 645 35.32 20.63 -36.81
C ARG A 645 34.63 19.98 -35.60
N ALA A 646 34.10 20.80 -34.69
CA ALA A 646 33.40 20.34 -33.50
C ALA A 646 31.97 19.85 -33.79
N ASN A 647 31.52 19.91 -35.05
CA ASN A 647 30.15 19.63 -35.50
C ASN A 647 29.06 20.55 -34.91
N LEU A 648 29.44 21.65 -34.24
CA LEU A 648 28.52 22.60 -33.61
C LEU A 648 27.62 23.32 -34.60
N HIS A 649 28.06 23.45 -35.86
CA HIS A 649 27.22 23.96 -36.94
C HIS A 649 25.87 23.20 -37.05
N ARG A 650 25.83 21.90 -36.71
CA ARG A 650 24.60 21.10 -36.70
C ARG A 650 23.70 21.43 -35.52
N ASP A 651 24.28 21.52 -34.32
CA ASP A 651 23.57 21.89 -33.10
C ASP A 651 22.99 23.31 -33.18
N LEU A 652 23.74 24.23 -33.81
CA LEU A 652 23.35 25.62 -34.05
C LEU A 652 22.43 25.80 -35.27
N GLY A 653 22.20 24.74 -36.06
CA GLY A 653 21.31 24.76 -37.24
C GLY A 653 21.82 25.59 -38.42
N VAL A 654 23.14 25.65 -38.62
CA VAL A 654 23.81 26.48 -39.63
C VAL A 654 24.59 25.60 -40.61
N GLU A 655 24.30 25.66 -41.91
CA GLU A 655 24.95 24.81 -42.93
C GLU A 655 26.22 25.42 -43.54
N ARG A 656 26.39 26.74 -43.42
CA ARG A 656 27.52 27.49 -43.97
C ARG A 656 27.75 28.75 -43.14
N GLU A 657 28.94 29.33 -43.25
CA GLU A 657 29.29 30.54 -42.51
C GLU A 657 28.23 31.65 -42.69
N PRO A 658 27.66 32.19 -41.60
CA PRO A 658 26.65 33.25 -41.68
C PRO A 658 27.20 34.58 -42.19
N ASP A 659 26.41 35.29 -42.99
CA ASP A 659 26.75 36.64 -43.44
C ASP A 659 26.83 37.62 -42.24
N ASP A 660 25.86 37.53 -41.32
CA ASP A 660 25.83 38.24 -40.03
C ASP A 660 26.53 37.42 -38.93
N PHE A 661 27.85 37.56 -38.87
CA PHE A 661 28.68 36.78 -37.96
C PHE A 661 28.57 37.23 -36.50
N ASP A 662 28.34 38.52 -36.24
CA ASP A 662 28.22 39.03 -34.87
C ASP A 662 26.95 38.48 -34.19
N SER A 663 25.82 38.44 -34.91
CA SER A 663 24.59 37.79 -34.42
C SER A 663 24.78 36.29 -34.21
N PHE A 664 25.52 35.63 -35.11
CA PHE A 664 25.89 34.22 -34.95
C PHE A 664 26.73 33.97 -33.69
N LEU A 665 27.72 34.83 -33.40
CA LEU A 665 28.52 34.71 -32.18
C LEU A 665 27.70 34.88 -30.91
N LEU A 666 26.69 35.76 -30.89
CA LEU A 666 25.76 35.85 -29.76
C LEU A 666 24.95 34.56 -29.55
N HIS A 667 24.56 33.89 -30.64
CA HIS A 667 23.93 32.58 -30.56
C HIS A 667 24.90 31.54 -29.99
N VAL A 668 26.12 31.49 -30.52
CA VAL A 668 27.17 30.56 -30.05
C VAL A 668 27.47 30.79 -28.57
N ASP A 669 27.53 32.05 -28.13
CA ASP A 669 27.78 32.42 -26.73
C ASP A 669 26.67 31.89 -25.82
N GLY A 670 25.41 32.11 -26.20
CA GLY A 670 24.26 31.57 -25.48
C GLY A 670 24.28 30.05 -25.39
N TYR A 671 24.56 29.38 -26.51
CA TYR A 671 24.63 27.91 -26.56
C TYR A 671 25.76 27.35 -25.69
N ILE A 672 26.96 27.93 -25.75
CA ILE A 672 28.09 27.51 -24.91
C ILE A 672 27.80 27.80 -23.44
N CYS A 673 27.21 28.96 -23.11
CA CYS A 673 26.80 29.28 -21.76
C CYS A 673 25.79 28.27 -21.20
N GLU A 674 24.78 27.87 -21.99
CA GLU A 674 23.82 26.83 -21.59
C GLU A 674 24.50 25.48 -21.33
N LEU A 675 25.39 25.04 -22.23
CA LEU A 675 26.12 23.78 -22.06
C LEU A 675 27.04 23.81 -20.84
N LYS A 676 27.83 24.87 -20.70
CA LYS A 676 28.78 25.05 -19.60
C LYS A 676 28.08 25.04 -18.25
N ASP A 677 26.93 25.70 -18.19
CA ASP A 677 26.15 25.89 -16.98
C ASP A 677 25.15 24.74 -16.73
N ALA A 678 25.09 23.73 -17.60
CA ALA A 678 24.25 22.56 -17.40
C ALA A 678 24.71 21.76 -16.19
N ILE A 679 23.77 21.34 -15.34
CA ILE A 679 24.06 20.50 -14.17
C ILE A 679 24.02 19.04 -14.61
N ILE A 680 25.12 18.33 -14.37
CA ILE A 680 25.28 16.91 -14.66
C ILE A 680 25.63 16.13 -13.39
N ARG A 681 25.63 14.80 -13.49
CA ARG A 681 26.10 13.92 -12.41
C ARG A 681 27.62 13.90 -12.42
N GLY A 682 28.25 14.32 -11.32
CA GLY A 682 29.71 14.30 -11.13
C GLY A 682 30.24 12.98 -10.57
N GLY A 683 29.42 11.93 -10.52
CA GLY A 683 29.76 10.62 -9.96
C GLY A 683 28.54 9.73 -9.73
N LEU A 684 28.65 8.81 -8.78
CA LEU A 684 27.58 7.96 -8.28
C LEU A 684 27.43 8.14 -6.76
N HIS A 685 26.23 7.90 -6.24
CA HIS A 685 26.02 7.86 -4.79
C HIS A 685 26.47 6.51 -4.20
N VAL A 686 27.07 6.51 -3.02
CA VAL A 686 27.30 5.30 -2.21
C VAL A 686 26.33 5.34 -1.03
N LEU A 687 25.53 4.29 -0.86
CA LEU A 687 24.40 4.28 0.08
C LEU A 687 24.83 4.64 1.50
N GLY A 688 24.36 5.80 1.99
CA GLY A 688 24.63 6.32 3.33
C GLY A 688 26.01 6.98 3.50
N GLU A 689 26.63 7.38 2.40
CA GLU A 689 27.73 8.34 2.37
C GLU A 689 27.24 9.66 1.74
N PRO A 690 27.18 10.77 2.51
CA PRO A 690 26.89 12.07 1.93
C PRO A 690 28.07 12.54 1.07
N PRO A 691 27.85 13.41 0.04
CA PRO A 691 28.95 14.03 -0.70
C PRO A 691 29.86 14.81 0.26
N GLN A 692 31.15 14.82 -0.04
CA GLN A 692 32.18 15.51 0.76
C GLN A 692 33.09 16.35 -0.13
N GLY A 693 33.80 17.32 0.46
CA GLY A 693 34.77 18.16 -0.25
C GLY A 693 34.16 18.92 -1.42
N GLU A 694 34.82 18.88 -2.58
CA GLU A 694 34.39 19.55 -3.81
C GLU A 694 33.02 19.06 -4.30
N ALA A 695 32.76 17.75 -4.23
CA ALA A 695 31.48 17.17 -4.63
C ALA A 695 30.30 17.71 -3.79
N LEU A 696 30.53 18.00 -2.50
CA LEU A 696 29.53 18.64 -1.64
C LEU A 696 29.32 20.10 -2.06
N LEU A 697 30.40 20.85 -2.27
CA LEU A 697 30.34 22.24 -2.69
C LEU A 697 29.56 22.39 -4.00
N ASP A 698 29.91 21.61 -5.02
CA ASP A 698 29.24 21.63 -6.32
C ASP A 698 27.77 21.26 -6.21
N THR A 699 27.45 20.25 -5.39
CA THR A 699 26.05 19.85 -5.15
C THR A 699 25.27 20.96 -4.46
N LEU A 700 25.85 21.65 -3.48
CA LEU A 700 25.21 22.78 -2.80
C LEU A 700 25.01 23.96 -3.75
N LEU A 701 26.00 24.27 -4.59
CA LEU A 701 25.88 25.31 -5.61
C LEU A 701 24.76 24.99 -6.61
N ALA A 702 24.63 23.71 -7.00
CA ALA A 702 23.57 23.28 -7.89
C ALA A 702 22.18 23.34 -7.22
N LEU A 703 22.05 22.97 -5.94
CA LEU A 703 20.80 23.06 -5.17
C LEU A 703 20.36 24.50 -4.88
N THR A 704 21.30 25.44 -4.78
CA THR A 704 21.04 26.85 -4.44
C THR A 704 21.04 27.78 -5.65
N ARG A 705 21.05 27.22 -6.86
CA ARG A 705 21.02 27.96 -8.12
C ARG A 705 19.69 28.64 -8.41
N LEU A 706 18.59 28.11 -7.87
CA LEU A 706 17.23 28.63 -8.06
C LEU A 706 16.67 29.14 -6.73
N ASP A 707 15.76 30.12 -6.81
CA ASP A 707 15.04 30.62 -5.64
C ASP A 707 14.19 29.47 -5.04
N ASN A 708 14.22 29.29 -3.72
CA ASN A 708 13.48 28.26 -3.01
C ASN A 708 12.36 28.89 -2.17
N GLY A 709 11.18 29.03 -2.79
CA GLY A 709 10.08 29.80 -2.22
C GLY A 709 10.49 31.27 -2.05
N ASP A 710 10.47 31.75 -0.81
CA ASP A 710 10.87 33.12 -0.47
C ASP A 710 12.38 33.31 -0.29
N VAL A 711 13.17 32.23 -0.34
CA VAL A 711 14.63 32.27 -0.17
C VAL A 711 15.31 32.50 -1.54
N PRO A 712 16.01 33.63 -1.76
CA PRO A 712 16.72 33.89 -3.01
C PRO A 712 17.85 32.89 -3.29
N SER A 713 18.11 32.64 -4.57
CA SER A 713 19.28 31.88 -5.04
C SER A 713 20.59 32.59 -4.73
N LEU A 714 21.68 31.81 -4.63
CA LEU A 714 23.04 32.34 -4.50
C LEU A 714 23.50 33.16 -5.72
N ARG A 715 22.81 33.06 -6.86
CA ARG A 715 23.12 33.84 -8.05
C ARG A 715 22.48 35.22 -8.06
N ARG A 716 21.46 35.42 -7.22
CA ARG A 716 20.71 36.67 -7.13
C ARG A 716 21.31 37.62 -6.09
N GLY A 717 21.92 37.08 -5.04
CA GLY A 717 22.71 37.82 -4.04
C GLY A 717 24.15 37.97 -4.47
#